data_AF-A0A9P6PTJ0-F1
#
_entry.id   AF-A0A9P6PTJ0-F1
#
_cell.length_a   1.000
_cell.length_b   1.000
_cell.length_c   1.000
_cell.angle_alpha   90.00
_cell.angle_beta   90.00
_cell.angle_gamma   90.00
#
_symmetry.space_group_name_H-M   'P 1'
#
loop_
_entity.id
_entity.type
_entity.pdbx_description
1 polymer ?
#
loop_
_entity_poly.entity_id
_entity_poly.type
_entity_poly.pdbx_seq_one_letter_code
_entity_poly.pdbx_strand_id
1 'polypeptide(L)'
;MFYLTILVKWSSATPTELSPLAIKRQDAGPEAPLYALVQRRLPPAYHNAFAFTLRPAMCPISGSSTNIYDAYKISNAPTTNGQPSKITIEAASLSGLGAGLNHYLKQICRVELTWSGDRFDDMPSTPPKLAKDQVLSGSSFVSLRYYMNVVTYGYSYAFWDWSRWEKELDWMMLSGVNMALAMGGQEYVLRQLYLELGLTDEEIDTFLSSPAYNPWQRMGNFKGSWGYKNSTEMHFKKRWYETQWVLQKRIIARMQDFNITAVLPSFNGFVPDAMAVKHPNATYEKGAVWIAMPELGIRVTYIPSTDPMFNTISKKYLELQTRMYNGYTSHYYLLDLYNELEPPCKDLPCLTKITSNVMQALKSADPQATWVLQSWFIVASQYWTDDRTKAFFDGIKQVNNGKDAFVFDLHSEVSPTWNKTQGYFGIDWGWSMLNNFGGGQGLFGFLPKLLKEPFEGYRHGSKAMRGMGITMEGIDNNEFLYQLVLDLAWQRADEEVTTPVDGTKLLNEFIQRRYGPNKTTPTMLSAWKKLSQTVWDSRVGQWSQYKTFLDATPALVMERDSFFMGNKVHYNKTTVVQAWGELVRGVKGQQSLPSEISSFRYDVIDVTREVLLAVVLPGLHHELVGAYNASDASRLRALGKTVLQLIDDTDRILNTHSHFMLGSWLVDARARAADRGLDGTSPTPSFRRAYEDYLEYHARLLVTWWGPQGQQTLADYGSKHWGGLVKTFYRPRWELFINHLQKALAPGGKPFDLDIYKKASLAQEAIWLTQSLGSKRKNAVDNEVAIESVGRGRIETKEKGDTVQVAQSIWGRWGEVAQKIAKGNRI
;
A
#
# COMPACT_ATOMS: atom_id res chain seq x y z
N MET A 1 35.40 9.81 -37.05
CA MET A 1 34.76 8.75 -37.86
C MET A 1 34.81 7.37 -37.18
N PHE A 2 34.68 7.33 -35.84
CA PHE A 2 34.70 6.10 -35.01
C PHE A 2 33.48 6.02 -34.05
N TYR A 3 32.49 6.91 -34.23
CA TYR A 3 31.31 7.05 -33.36
C TYR A 3 30.00 6.54 -33.99
N LEU A 4 30.00 6.09 -35.25
CA LEU A 4 28.80 5.58 -35.94
C LEU A 4 28.61 4.05 -35.87
N THR A 5 29.60 3.29 -35.36
CA THR A 5 29.57 1.82 -35.44
C THR A 5 28.94 1.15 -34.20
N ILE A 6 28.57 1.91 -33.17
CA ILE A 6 27.95 1.36 -31.94
C ILE A 6 26.41 1.33 -32.01
N LEU A 7 25.79 2.12 -32.89
CA LEU A 7 24.32 2.17 -33.04
C LEU A 7 23.73 1.02 -33.88
N VAL A 8 24.55 0.24 -34.60
CA VAL A 8 24.06 -0.86 -35.46
C VAL A 8 24.10 -2.23 -34.77
N LYS A 9 24.80 -2.38 -33.64
CA LYS A 9 24.92 -3.67 -32.93
C LYS A 9 23.80 -4.00 -31.94
N TRP A 10 22.82 -3.12 -31.73
CA TRP A 10 21.68 -3.36 -30.82
C TRP A 10 20.38 -3.74 -31.54
N SER A 11 20.41 -4.01 -32.85
CA SER A 11 19.26 -4.56 -33.60
C SER A 11 19.29 -6.08 -33.77
N SER A 12 20.34 -6.77 -33.29
CA SER A 12 20.54 -8.21 -33.52
C SER A 12 20.90 -9.03 -32.28
N ALA A 13 20.71 -8.50 -31.07
CA ALA A 13 20.81 -9.30 -29.86
C ALA A 13 19.51 -10.14 -29.73
N THR A 14 19.61 -11.42 -30.10
CA THR A 14 18.56 -12.41 -29.89
C THR A 14 18.09 -12.42 -28.43
N PRO A 15 16.76 -12.47 -28.17
CA PRO A 15 16.20 -12.50 -26.83
C PRO A 15 16.36 -13.91 -26.24
N THR A 16 17.53 -14.23 -25.69
CA THR A 16 17.75 -15.56 -25.07
C THR A 16 18.27 -15.60 -23.64
N GLU A 17 18.65 -14.49 -22.98
CA GLU A 17 19.22 -14.59 -21.62
C GLU A 17 18.69 -13.59 -20.57
N LEU A 18 17.40 -13.23 -20.66
CA LEU A 18 16.67 -12.60 -19.54
C LEU A 18 15.30 -13.25 -19.27
N SER A 19 15.21 -14.56 -19.48
CA SER A 19 14.10 -15.40 -19.04
C SER A 19 14.54 -16.25 -17.84
N PRO A 20 14.10 -15.94 -16.61
CA PRO A 20 13.80 -16.98 -15.66
C PRO A 20 12.33 -17.35 -15.86
N LEU A 21 12.09 -18.50 -16.51
CA LEU A 21 10.78 -19.18 -16.64
C LEU A 21 9.75 -18.61 -17.63
N ALA A 22 10.18 -18.03 -18.76
CA ALA A 22 9.34 -18.10 -19.97
C ALA A 22 9.42 -19.52 -20.54
N ILE A 23 8.68 -20.46 -19.94
CA ILE A 23 8.20 -21.62 -20.70
C ILE A 23 7.17 -21.06 -21.69
N LYS A 24 7.64 -20.48 -22.80
CA LYS A 24 6.80 -20.45 -24.01
C LYS A 24 6.73 -21.89 -24.52
N ARG A 25 5.90 -22.70 -23.87
CA ARG A 25 5.39 -23.92 -24.51
C ARG A 25 4.41 -23.42 -25.55
N GLN A 26 4.85 -23.40 -26.80
CA GLN A 26 4.02 -23.14 -27.98
C GLN A 26 2.82 -24.11 -28.07
N ASP A 27 2.78 -25.15 -27.22
CA ASP A 27 1.72 -26.17 -27.13
C ASP A 27 0.89 -26.12 -25.83
N ALA A 28 1.02 -25.10 -24.98
CA ALA A 28 0.23 -25.00 -23.74
C ALA A 28 -0.97 -24.07 -23.95
N GLY A 29 -2.17 -24.52 -23.54
CA GLY A 29 -3.40 -23.73 -23.65
C GLY A 29 -3.37 -22.44 -22.80
N PRO A 30 -4.34 -21.52 -23.01
CA PRO A 30 -4.41 -20.21 -22.33
C PRO A 30 -4.49 -20.27 -20.79
N GLU A 31 -4.71 -21.44 -20.20
CA GLU A 31 -4.87 -21.77 -18.78
C GLU A 31 -3.54 -22.20 -18.13
N ALA A 32 -2.49 -22.43 -18.93
CA ALA A 32 -1.16 -22.82 -18.47
C ALA A 32 -0.61 -21.98 -17.29
N PRO A 33 -0.85 -20.66 -17.23
CA PRO A 33 -0.42 -19.82 -16.11
C PRO A 33 -1.03 -20.25 -14.76
N LEU A 34 -2.26 -20.77 -14.74
CA LEU A 34 -2.92 -21.27 -13.52
C LEU A 34 -2.32 -22.60 -13.05
N TYR A 35 -1.96 -23.49 -13.99
CA TYR A 35 -1.20 -24.69 -13.65
C TYR A 35 0.17 -24.35 -13.05
N ALA A 36 0.86 -23.35 -13.61
CA ALA A 36 2.12 -22.86 -13.06
C ALA A 36 1.95 -22.22 -11.67
N LEU A 37 0.87 -21.46 -11.44
CA LEU A 37 0.52 -20.93 -10.11
C LEU A 37 0.32 -22.07 -9.11
N VAL A 38 -0.45 -23.10 -9.47
CA VAL A 38 -0.65 -24.29 -8.62
C VAL A 38 0.68 -24.95 -8.27
N GLN A 39 1.60 -25.10 -9.23
CA GLN A 39 2.93 -25.66 -8.99
C GLN A 39 3.79 -24.80 -8.06
N ARG A 40 3.70 -23.47 -8.19
CA ARG A 40 4.47 -22.51 -7.35
C ARG A 40 3.95 -22.44 -5.91
N ARG A 41 2.63 -22.50 -5.73
CA ARG A 41 1.98 -22.13 -4.46
C ARG A 41 1.44 -23.32 -3.67
N LEU A 42 0.95 -24.37 -4.32
CA LEU A 42 0.29 -25.47 -3.64
C LEU A 42 1.24 -26.65 -3.40
N PRO A 43 0.96 -27.50 -2.38
CA PRO A 43 1.76 -28.69 -2.11
C PRO A 43 1.78 -29.68 -3.29
N PRO A 44 2.81 -30.54 -3.42
CA PRO A 44 2.95 -31.48 -4.53
C PRO A 44 1.73 -32.36 -4.81
N ALA A 45 0.97 -32.73 -3.77
CA ALA A 45 -0.25 -33.53 -3.89
C ALA A 45 -1.35 -32.85 -4.73
N TYR A 46 -1.30 -31.53 -4.89
CA TYR A 46 -2.29 -30.74 -5.62
C TYR A 46 -1.89 -30.41 -7.06
N HIS A 47 -0.63 -30.67 -7.45
CA HIS A 47 -0.08 -30.24 -8.76
C HIS A 47 -0.84 -30.80 -9.96
N ASN A 48 -1.45 -31.97 -9.82
CA ASN A 48 -2.25 -32.64 -10.86
C ASN A 48 -3.74 -32.78 -10.51
N ALA A 49 -4.18 -32.10 -9.44
CA ALA A 49 -5.53 -32.25 -8.90
C ALA A 49 -6.61 -31.50 -9.70
N PHE A 50 -6.22 -30.51 -10.49
CA PHE A 50 -7.14 -29.58 -11.14
C PHE A 50 -7.19 -29.77 -12.67
N ALA A 51 -8.37 -29.55 -13.24
CA ALA A 51 -8.59 -29.36 -14.66
C ALA A 51 -9.22 -27.98 -14.87
N PHE A 52 -8.48 -27.06 -15.48
CA PHE A 52 -8.97 -25.71 -15.78
C PHE A 52 -9.53 -25.68 -17.21
N THR A 53 -10.64 -25.00 -17.41
CA THR A 53 -11.24 -24.86 -18.75
C THR A 53 -11.89 -23.49 -18.91
N LEU A 54 -11.46 -22.74 -19.92
CA LEU A 54 -12.12 -21.50 -20.29
C LEU A 54 -13.42 -21.79 -21.05
N ARG A 55 -14.50 -21.12 -20.62
CA ARG A 55 -15.83 -21.18 -21.20
C ARG A 55 -16.35 -19.74 -21.38
N PRO A 56 -15.91 -19.01 -22.43
CA PRO A 56 -16.31 -17.61 -22.62
C PRO A 56 -17.83 -17.38 -22.63
N ALA A 57 -18.60 -18.37 -23.10
CA ALA A 57 -20.07 -18.35 -23.10
C ALA A 57 -20.72 -18.39 -21.70
N MET A 58 -19.95 -18.64 -20.62
CA MET A 58 -20.42 -18.46 -19.25
C MET A 58 -20.63 -16.99 -18.88
N CYS A 59 -20.14 -16.05 -19.70
CA CYS A 59 -20.46 -14.64 -19.62
C CYS A 59 -21.78 -14.39 -20.41
N PRO A 60 -22.90 -14.02 -19.77
CA PRO A 60 -24.10 -13.63 -20.50
C PRO A 60 -23.82 -12.33 -21.27
N ILE A 61 -23.68 -12.43 -22.60
CA ILE A 61 -23.58 -11.25 -23.44
C ILE A 61 -24.94 -10.53 -23.42
N SER A 62 -24.87 -9.23 -23.14
CA SER A 62 -25.94 -8.21 -23.06
C SER A 62 -27.28 -8.58 -23.71
N GLY A 63 -28.34 -8.62 -22.90
CA GLY A 63 -29.73 -8.69 -23.39
C GLY A 63 -30.82 -9.05 -22.37
N SER A 64 -30.49 -9.61 -21.19
CA SER A 64 -31.48 -9.93 -20.14
C SER A 64 -31.04 -9.51 -18.74
N SER A 65 -31.98 -9.58 -17.79
CA SER A 65 -32.06 -8.93 -16.47
C SER A 65 -30.95 -9.15 -15.43
N THR A 66 -29.79 -9.72 -15.76
CA THR A 66 -28.67 -9.93 -14.80
C THR A 66 -27.32 -9.61 -15.47
N ASN A 67 -26.71 -8.48 -15.08
CA ASN A 67 -25.41 -8.00 -15.59
C ASN A 67 -24.25 -8.80 -14.95
N ILE A 68 -23.98 -10.02 -15.43
CA ILE A 68 -22.86 -10.86 -14.98
C ILE A 68 -21.67 -10.70 -15.94
N TYR A 69 -20.48 -10.37 -15.43
CA TYR A 69 -19.29 -10.11 -16.28
C TYR A 69 -18.25 -11.23 -16.25
N ASP A 70 -18.18 -11.97 -15.15
CA ASP A 70 -17.27 -13.09 -14.96
C ASP A 70 -17.97 -14.14 -14.11
N ALA A 71 -17.73 -15.42 -14.39
CA ALA A 71 -18.37 -16.50 -13.66
C ALA A 71 -17.50 -17.75 -13.67
N TYR A 72 -17.61 -18.55 -12.61
CA TYR A 72 -16.94 -19.83 -12.51
C TYR A 72 -17.85 -20.91 -11.93
N LYS A 73 -17.48 -22.16 -12.21
CA LYS A 73 -18.13 -23.38 -11.71
C LYS A 73 -17.06 -24.40 -11.32
N ILE A 74 -17.27 -25.06 -10.19
CA ILE A 74 -16.38 -26.08 -9.62
C ILE A 74 -17.17 -27.38 -9.46
N SER A 75 -16.62 -28.47 -9.95
CA SER A 75 -17.25 -29.80 -9.88
C SER A 75 -16.22 -30.92 -9.84
N ASN A 76 -16.63 -32.13 -9.47
CA ASN A 76 -15.80 -33.32 -9.63
C ASN A 76 -15.80 -33.76 -11.10
N ALA A 77 -14.64 -34.06 -11.67
CA ALA A 77 -14.54 -34.64 -13.01
C ALA A 77 -15.19 -36.05 -13.04
N PRO A 78 -15.76 -36.49 -14.17
CA PRO A 78 -16.19 -37.87 -14.33
C PRO A 78 -15.01 -38.83 -14.13
N THR A 79 -15.23 -39.94 -13.41
CA THR A 79 -14.20 -40.98 -13.28
C THR A 79 -14.05 -41.69 -14.62
N THR A 80 -12.91 -41.52 -15.29
CA THR A 80 -12.57 -42.27 -16.51
C THR A 80 -11.41 -43.23 -16.25
N ASN A 81 -11.57 -44.50 -16.63
CA ASN A 81 -10.51 -45.51 -16.65
C ASN A 81 -9.76 -45.72 -15.32
N GLY A 82 -10.44 -45.64 -14.18
CA GLY A 82 -9.86 -45.91 -12.86
C GLY A 82 -8.87 -44.84 -12.35
N GLN A 83 -8.69 -43.72 -13.07
CA GLN A 83 -7.89 -42.59 -12.61
C GLN A 83 -8.62 -41.80 -11.51
N PRO A 84 -7.90 -41.22 -10.52
CA PRO A 84 -8.51 -40.33 -9.55
C PRO A 84 -9.22 -39.16 -10.26
N SER A 85 -10.52 -38.99 -10.00
CA SER A 85 -11.31 -37.85 -10.49
C SER A 85 -10.68 -36.54 -10.02
N LYS A 86 -10.33 -35.68 -11.00
CA LYS A 86 -9.82 -34.32 -10.79
C LYS A 86 -10.93 -33.36 -10.36
N ILE A 87 -10.56 -32.23 -9.77
CA ILE A 87 -11.46 -31.08 -9.58
C ILE A 87 -11.48 -30.26 -10.86
N THR A 88 -12.66 -30.11 -11.47
CA THR A 88 -12.84 -29.29 -12.68
C THR A 88 -13.24 -27.88 -12.27
N ILE A 89 -12.53 -26.88 -12.80
CA ILE A 89 -12.85 -25.46 -12.64
C ILE A 89 -13.05 -24.88 -14.03
N GLU A 90 -14.30 -24.50 -14.33
CA GLU A 90 -14.68 -23.86 -15.59
C GLU A 90 -14.99 -22.38 -15.32
N ALA A 91 -14.51 -21.46 -16.16
CA ALA A 91 -14.81 -20.04 -16.00
C ALA A 91 -14.77 -19.26 -17.32
N ALA A 92 -15.41 -18.08 -17.33
CA ALA A 92 -15.40 -17.19 -18.49
C ALA A 92 -14.03 -16.55 -18.77
N SER A 93 -13.19 -16.40 -17.75
CA SER A 93 -11.89 -15.72 -17.82
C SER A 93 -10.84 -16.40 -16.92
N LEU A 94 -9.56 -16.04 -17.10
CA LEU A 94 -8.48 -16.51 -16.23
C LEU A 94 -8.65 -16.07 -14.77
N SER A 95 -9.08 -14.83 -14.54
CA SER A 95 -9.40 -14.35 -13.19
C SER A 95 -10.56 -15.11 -12.56
N GLY A 96 -11.53 -15.56 -13.36
CA GLY A 96 -12.60 -16.44 -12.91
C GLY A 96 -12.10 -17.84 -12.52
N LEU A 97 -11.14 -18.39 -13.27
CA LEU A 97 -10.47 -19.64 -12.89
C LEU A 97 -9.69 -19.49 -11.58
N GLY A 98 -8.95 -18.38 -11.41
CA GLY A 98 -8.22 -18.06 -10.18
C GLY A 98 -9.15 -17.90 -8.97
N ALA A 99 -10.25 -17.14 -9.12
CA ALA A 99 -11.26 -16.98 -8.09
C ALA A 99 -11.96 -18.32 -7.75
N GLY A 100 -12.24 -19.15 -8.76
CA GLY A 100 -12.77 -20.50 -8.56
C GLY A 100 -11.81 -21.40 -7.79
N LEU A 101 -10.52 -21.39 -8.13
CA LEU A 101 -9.49 -22.09 -7.36
C LEU A 101 -9.48 -21.62 -5.91
N ASN A 102 -9.50 -20.30 -5.68
CA ASN A 102 -9.51 -19.75 -4.33
C ASN A 102 -10.79 -20.10 -3.56
N HIS A 103 -11.96 -20.14 -4.22
CA HIS A 103 -13.20 -20.63 -3.60
C HIS A 103 -13.04 -22.08 -3.13
N TYR A 104 -12.48 -22.97 -3.96
CA TYR A 104 -12.19 -24.34 -3.56
C TYR A 104 -11.23 -24.40 -2.35
N LEU A 105 -10.13 -23.63 -2.39
CA LEU A 105 -9.17 -23.58 -1.29
C LEU A 105 -9.82 -23.11 0.02
N LYS A 106 -10.67 -22.07 -0.05
CA LYS A 106 -11.36 -21.52 1.12
C LYS A 106 -12.43 -22.46 1.66
N GLN A 107 -13.30 -23.00 0.80
CA GLN A 107 -14.50 -23.74 1.23
C GLN A 107 -14.27 -25.23 1.45
N ILE A 108 -13.39 -25.86 0.64
CA ILE A 108 -13.13 -27.29 0.68
C ILE A 108 -11.84 -27.60 1.46
N CYS A 109 -10.73 -26.93 1.12
CA CYS A 109 -9.46 -27.15 1.83
C CYS A 109 -9.38 -26.42 3.18
N ARG A 110 -10.26 -25.43 3.41
CA ARG A 110 -10.33 -24.64 4.65
C ARG A 110 -9.02 -23.90 4.98
N VAL A 111 -8.37 -23.35 3.95
CA VAL A 111 -7.14 -22.55 4.07
C VAL A 111 -7.35 -21.12 3.58
N GLU A 112 -6.45 -20.21 3.97
CA GLU A 112 -6.48 -18.79 3.62
C GLU A 112 -5.10 -18.34 3.10
N LEU A 113 -5.10 -17.33 2.22
CA LEU A 113 -3.90 -16.66 1.72
C LEU A 113 -4.02 -15.16 1.99
N THR A 114 -3.12 -14.64 2.82
CA THR A 114 -3.01 -13.20 3.16
C THR A 114 -1.55 -12.75 3.13
N TRP A 115 -1.28 -11.44 3.25
CA TRP A 115 0.09 -10.94 3.21
C TRP A 115 0.91 -11.40 4.42
N SER A 116 0.30 -11.46 5.61
CA SER A 116 0.89 -11.96 6.87
C SER A 116 1.20 -13.46 6.90
N GLY A 117 0.77 -14.19 5.87
CA GLY A 117 1.03 -15.60 5.69
C GLY A 117 -0.09 -16.33 4.97
N ASP A 118 0.22 -17.56 4.54
CA ASP A 118 -0.73 -18.51 3.99
C ASP A 118 -0.80 -19.78 4.83
N ARG A 119 -1.82 -20.58 4.56
CA ARG A 119 -2.11 -21.84 5.26
C ARG A 119 -1.94 -23.06 4.36
N PHE A 120 -1.19 -22.93 3.25
CA PHE A 120 -1.11 -24.00 2.26
C PHE A 120 -0.41 -25.26 2.77
N ASP A 121 0.48 -25.14 3.76
CA ASP A 121 1.12 -26.28 4.44
C ASP A 121 0.14 -27.10 5.30
N ASP A 122 -0.98 -26.52 5.71
CA ASP A 122 -2.02 -27.23 6.47
C ASP A 122 -3.16 -27.77 5.57
N MET A 123 -2.99 -27.73 4.25
CA MET A 123 -3.96 -28.33 3.34
C MET A 123 -4.08 -29.85 3.58
N PRO A 124 -5.25 -30.45 3.34
CA PRO A 124 -5.41 -31.90 3.40
C PRO A 124 -4.35 -32.64 2.56
N SER A 125 -3.81 -33.74 3.07
CA SER A 125 -2.72 -34.49 2.41
C SER A 125 -3.08 -35.03 1.03
N THR A 126 -4.37 -35.16 0.74
CA THR A 126 -4.92 -35.45 -0.59
C THR A 126 -6.00 -34.42 -0.93
N PRO A 127 -6.12 -33.98 -2.20
CA PRO A 127 -7.15 -33.03 -2.62
C PRO A 127 -8.57 -33.57 -2.34
N PRO A 128 -9.37 -32.92 -1.46
CA PRO A 128 -10.70 -33.41 -1.16
C PRO A 128 -11.64 -33.24 -2.37
N LYS A 129 -12.46 -34.26 -2.63
CA LYS A 129 -13.54 -34.15 -3.61
C LYS A 129 -14.70 -33.36 -3.03
N LEU A 130 -15.48 -32.73 -3.91
CA LEU A 130 -16.78 -32.17 -3.54
C LEU A 130 -17.73 -33.33 -3.16
N ALA A 131 -18.73 -33.06 -2.33
CA ALA A 131 -19.77 -34.04 -2.03
C ALA A 131 -20.50 -34.48 -3.32
N LYS A 132 -21.12 -35.66 -3.30
CA LYS A 132 -21.87 -36.17 -4.45
C LYS A 132 -22.92 -35.13 -4.87
N ASP A 133 -22.97 -34.83 -6.16
CA ASP A 133 -23.85 -33.84 -6.79
C ASP A 133 -23.64 -32.37 -6.36
N GLN A 134 -22.64 -32.09 -5.51
CA GLN A 134 -22.29 -30.72 -5.12
C GLN A 134 -21.56 -29.99 -6.25
N VAL A 135 -22.00 -28.77 -6.52
CA VAL A 135 -21.35 -27.80 -7.42
C VAL A 135 -21.16 -26.51 -6.64
N LEU A 136 -19.97 -25.91 -6.74
CA LEU A 136 -19.73 -24.55 -6.27
C LEU A 136 -19.69 -23.61 -7.47
N SER A 137 -20.15 -22.37 -7.30
CA SER A 137 -20.13 -21.37 -8.36
C SER A 137 -20.05 -19.97 -7.78
N GLY A 138 -19.57 -19.03 -8.57
CA GLY A 138 -19.58 -17.60 -8.26
C GLY A 138 -19.74 -16.78 -9.54
N SER A 139 -20.23 -15.56 -9.39
CA SER A 139 -20.46 -14.65 -10.51
C SER A 139 -20.19 -13.22 -10.07
N SER A 140 -19.39 -12.50 -10.84
CA SER A 140 -19.06 -11.12 -10.55
C SER A 140 -20.04 -10.17 -11.20
N PHE A 141 -20.52 -9.20 -10.41
CA PHE A 141 -21.40 -8.13 -10.87
C PHE A 141 -20.64 -6.91 -11.42
N VAL A 142 -19.30 -6.94 -11.43
CA VAL A 142 -18.44 -5.91 -12.04
C VAL A 142 -17.47 -6.53 -13.03
N SER A 143 -17.18 -5.82 -14.12
CA SER A 143 -16.19 -6.25 -15.11
C SER A 143 -14.76 -6.16 -14.61
N LEU A 144 -14.46 -5.17 -13.77
CA LEU A 144 -13.10 -4.87 -13.33
C LEU A 144 -12.97 -5.02 -11.82
N ARG A 145 -12.01 -5.85 -11.37
CA ARG A 145 -11.59 -5.91 -9.97
C ARG A 145 -10.20 -5.32 -9.88
N TYR A 146 -10.13 -4.14 -9.28
CA TYR A 146 -8.97 -3.26 -9.31
C TYR A 146 -8.13 -3.36 -8.05
N TYR A 147 -6.81 -3.23 -8.22
CA TYR A 147 -5.87 -3.14 -7.12
C TYR A 147 -4.83 -2.05 -7.34
N MET A 148 -4.56 -1.35 -6.22
CA MET A 148 -3.41 -0.49 -5.88
C MET A 148 -3.70 1.00 -5.88
N ASN A 149 -3.00 1.71 -5.00
CA ASN A 149 -2.80 3.15 -5.07
C ASN A 149 -1.44 3.43 -5.74
N VAL A 150 -1.29 4.61 -6.33
CA VAL A 150 0.02 5.10 -6.78
C VAL A 150 1.02 5.13 -5.64
N VAL A 151 0.63 5.56 -4.43
CA VAL A 151 1.56 5.69 -3.30
C VAL A 151 1.90 4.36 -2.62
N THR A 152 1.18 3.27 -2.91
CA THR A 152 1.55 1.93 -2.43
C THR A 152 2.92 1.50 -2.96
N TYR A 153 3.32 2.02 -4.14
CA TYR A 153 4.66 1.86 -4.69
C TYR A 153 5.77 2.51 -3.83
N GLY A 154 5.41 3.46 -2.96
CA GLY A 154 6.32 4.08 -1.99
C GLY A 154 6.26 3.38 -0.64
N TYR A 155 5.08 3.33 -0.02
CA TYR A 155 4.95 2.86 1.37
C TYR A 155 5.07 1.35 1.55
N SER A 156 4.94 0.56 0.48
CA SER A 156 4.99 -0.91 0.59
C SER A 156 5.91 -1.56 -0.44
N TYR A 157 5.77 -1.20 -1.72
CA TYR A 157 6.44 -1.95 -2.80
C TYR A 157 7.85 -1.46 -3.11
N ALA A 158 8.26 -0.33 -2.53
CA ALA A 158 9.46 0.39 -2.93
C ALA A 158 10.69 -0.51 -3.06
N PHE A 159 10.87 -1.46 -2.13
CA PHE A 159 12.04 -2.31 -2.07
C PHE A 159 11.77 -3.79 -2.36
N TRP A 160 10.63 -4.13 -2.96
CA TRP A 160 10.33 -5.51 -3.36
C TRP A 160 11.22 -5.99 -4.49
N ASP A 161 11.56 -7.27 -4.47
CA ASP A 161 12.09 -7.97 -5.64
C ASP A 161 11.00 -8.77 -6.36
N TRP A 162 11.44 -9.44 -7.41
CA TRP A 162 10.64 -10.39 -8.15
C TRP A 162 10.01 -11.47 -7.27
N SER A 163 10.69 -12.00 -6.25
CA SER A 163 10.13 -13.07 -5.42
C SER A 163 8.91 -12.60 -4.65
N ARG A 164 8.96 -11.38 -4.10
CA ARG A 164 7.80 -10.77 -3.44
C ARG A 164 6.70 -10.36 -4.44
N TRP A 165 7.06 -9.82 -5.61
CA TRP A 165 6.09 -9.49 -6.67
C TRP A 165 5.39 -10.71 -7.27
N GLU A 166 6.09 -11.83 -7.44
CA GLU A 166 5.52 -13.09 -7.91
C GLU A 166 4.41 -13.58 -6.97
N LYS A 167 4.65 -13.50 -5.64
CA LYS A 167 3.63 -13.83 -4.64
C LYS A 167 2.44 -12.87 -4.70
N GLU A 168 2.68 -11.58 -4.93
CA GLU A 168 1.59 -10.59 -5.04
C GLU A 168 0.71 -10.87 -6.27
N LEU A 169 1.32 -11.16 -7.43
CA LEU A 169 0.61 -11.46 -8.66
C LEU A 169 -0.18 -12.78 -8.55
N ASP A 170 0.37 -13.78 -7.85
CA ASP A 170 -0.36 -15.01 -7.55
C ASP A 170 -1.54 -14.75 -6.59
N TRP A 171 -1.38 -13.87 -5.58
CA TRP A 171 -2.47 -13.44 -4.70
C TRP A 171 -3.55 -12.65 -5.46
N MET A 172 -3.16 -11.75 -6.36
CA MET A 172 -4.07 -11.00 -7.22
C MET A 172 -4.94 -11.96 -8.06
N MET A 173 -4.32 -12.95 -8.69
CA MET A 173 -5.01 -13.96 -9.49
C MET A 173 -6.00 -14.77 -8.65
N LEU A 174 -5.59 -15.25 -7.48
CA LEU A 174 -6.48 -15.99 -6.56
C LEU A 174 -7.61 -15.12 -5.99
N SER A 175 -7.37 -13.83 -5.79
CA SER A 175 -8.38 -12.88 -5.31
C SER A 175 -9.30 -12.35 -6.42
N GLY A 176 -9.12 -12.83 -7.66
CA GLY A 176 -9.96 -12.45 -8.80
C GLY A 176 -9.70 -11.05 -9.36
N VAL A 177 -8.57 -10.43 -8.99
CA VAL A 177 -8.10 -9.14 -9.53
C VAL A 177 -7.76 -9.33 -11.00
N ASN A 178 -8.29 -8.45 -11.85
CA ASN A 178 -8.05 -8.48 -13.30
C ASN A 178 -7.62 -7.12 -13.87
N MET A 179 -7.43 -6.12 -13.00
CA MET A 179 -6.83 -4.84 -13.35
C MET A 179 -5.97 -4.32 -12.19
N ALA A 180 -4.78 -3.82 -12.48
CA ALA A 180 -3.93 -3.22 -11.45
C ALA A 180 -2.94 -2.22 -12.02
N LEU A 181 -2.48 -1.29 -11.17
CA LEU A 181 -1.43 -0.35 -11.53
C LEU A 181 -0.11 -1.05 -11.84
N ALA A 182 0.59 -0.57 -12.85
CA ALA A 182 1.87 -1.10 -13.30
C ALA A 182 2.87 0.06 -13.54
N MET A 183 3.30 0.69 -12.44
CA MET A 183 3.99 1.99 -12.43
C MET A 183 5.52 1.89 -12.25
N GLY A 184 6.06 0.69 -12.00
CA GLY A 184 7.50 0.47 -11.84
C GLY A 184 8.28 0.89 -13.08
N GLY A 185 9.49 1.42 -12.91
CA GLY A 185 10.37 1.77 -14.04
C GLY A 185 9.94 2.96 -14.90
N GLN A 186 8.86 3.69 -14.56
CA GLN A 186 8.43 4.90 -15.27
C GLN A 186 9.57 5.93 -15.43
N GLU A 187 10.42 6.08 -14.41
CA GLU A 187 11.56 7.00 -14.41
C GLU A 187 12.56 6.69 -15.53
N TYR A 188 12.72 5.40 -15.88
CA TYR A 188 13.56 4.99 -16.99
C TYR A 188 12.98 5.48 -18.32
N VAL A 189 11.67 5.30 -18.54
CA VAL A 189 10.98 5.78 -19.76
C VAL A 189 11.08 7.30 -19.86
N LEU A 190 10.86 8.03 -18.76
CA LEU A 190 10.99 9.48 -18.69
C LEU A 190 12.42 9.94 -19.01
N ARG A 191 13.43 9.28 -18.46
CA ARG A 191 14.83 9.60 -18.77
C ARG A 191 15.11 9.44 -20.27
N GLN A 192 14.70 8.34 -20.87
CA GLN A 192 14.93 8.10 -22.30
C GLN A 192 14.20 9.13 -23.16
N LEU A 193 12.96 9.48 -22.79
CA LEU A 193 12.19 10.54 -23.43
C LEU A 193 12.97 11.86 -23.42
N TYR A 194 13.47 12.29 -22.25
CA TYR A 194 14.15 13.58 -22.10
C TYR A 194 15.53 13.62 -22.76
N LEU A 195 16.27 12.50 -22.77
CA LEU A 195 17.50 12.38 -23.55
C LEU A 195 17.23 12.57 -25.05
N GLU A 196 16.19 11.93 -25.59
CA GLU A 196 15.79 12.11 -26.99
C GLU A 196 15.24 13.52 -27.28
N LEU A 197 14.87 14.28 -26.25
CA LEU A 197 14.49 15.70 -26.33
C LEU A 197 15.70 16.64 -26.11
N GLY A 198 16.93 16.11 -25.99
CA GLY A 198 18.17 16.90 -25.94
C GLY A 198 18.60 17.38 -24.56
N LEU A 199 18.03 16.83 -23.49
CA LEU A 199 18.49 17.09 -22.12
C LEU A 199 19.68 16.19 -21.76
N THR A 200 20.51 16.64 -20.81
CA THR A 200 21.58 15.82 -20.22
C THR A 200 21.09 15.02 -19.00
N ASP A 201 21.88 14.03 -18.57
CA ASP A 201 21.58 13.29 -17.34
C ASP A 201 21.51 14.21 -16.11
N GLU A 202 22.38 15.22 -16.04
CA GLU A 202 22.40 16.21 -14.95
C GLU A 202 21.15 17.09 -14.95
N GLU A 203 20.70 17.53 -16.13
CA GLU A 203 19.46 18.30 -16.26
C GLU A 203 18.24 17.48 -15.83
N ILE A 204 18.19 16.18 -16.20
CA ILE A 204 17.11 15.25 -15.82
C ILE A 204 17.14 14.93 -14.32
N ASP A 205 18.34 14.80 -13.73
CA ASP A 205 18.51 14.42 -12.33
C ASP A 205 17.88 15.42 -11.34
N THR A 206 17.79 16.69 -11.74
CA THR A 206 17.10 17.75 -10.97
C THR A 206 15.59 17.55 -10.86
N PHE A 207 15.01 16.72 -11.72
CA PHE A 207 13.57 16.44 -11.78
C PHE A 207 13.20 15.12 -11.11
N LEU A 208 13.94 14.04 -11.40
CA LEU A 208 13.63 12.70 -10.89
C LEU A 208 13.97 12.56 -9.40
N SER A 209 13.11 11.84 -8.67
CA SER A 209 13.24 11.65 -7.23
C SER A 209 14.03 10.42 -6.81
N SER A 210 14.31 10.34 -5.51
CA SER A 210 14.91 9.18 -4.86
C SER A 210 13.96 7.98 -4.76
N PRO A 211 14.50 6.75 -4.56
CA PRO A 211 13.71 5.55 -4.31
C PRO A 211 12.64 5.74 -3.23
N ALA A 212 11.51 5.04 -3.37
CA ALA A 212 10.32 5.14 -2.52
C ALA A 212 9.51 6.45 -2.61
N TYR A 213 10.04 7.52 -3.23
CA TYR A 213 9.31 8.80 -3.39
C TYR A 213 8.75 9.05 -4.80
N ASN A 214 9.09 8.17 -5.74
CA ASN A 214 8.63 8.27 -7.13
C ASN A 214 7.11 8.46 -7.28
N PRO A 215 6.21 7.88 -6.44
CA PRO A 215 4.78 8.14 -6.56
C PRO A 215 4.40 9.63 -6.60
N TRP A 216 4.90 10.44 -5.65
CA TRP A 216 4.57 11.87 -5.57
C TRP A 216 5.27 12.70 -6.62
N GLN A 217 6.46 12.30 -7.06
CA GLN A 217 7.11 12.93 -8.22
C GLN A 217 6.30 12.69 -9.49
N ARG A 218 5.80 11.46 -9.71
CA ARG A 218 4.96 11.11 -10.87
C ARG A 218 3.68 11.92 -10.90
N MET A 219 3.08 12.18 -9.75
CA MET A 219 1.88 13.02 -9.59
C MET A 219 2.16 14.54 -9.68
N GLY A 220 3.43 14.95 -9.84
CA GLY A 220 3.83 16.35 -9.95
C GLY A 220 3.88 17.11 -8.62
N ASN A 221 3.80 16.42 -7.48
CA ASN A 221 3.75 17.06 -6.16
C ASN A 221 5.09 17.71 -5.79
N PHE A 222 6.20 17.11 -6.20
CA PHE A 222 7.53 17.68 -6.03
C PHE A 222 8.50 17.18 -7.11
N LYS A 223 9.71 17.74 -7.12
CA LYS A 223 10.80 17.35 -8.03
C LYS A 223 12.12 17.22 -7.29
N GLY A 224 13.02 16.39 -7.81
CA GLY A 224 14.34 16.12 -7.22
C GLY A 224 14.27 15.16 -6.02
N SER A 225 15.33 15.11 -5.21
CA SER A 225 15.48 14.18 -4.08
C SER A 225 15.64 14.89 -2.74
N TRP A 226 15.51 14.13 -1.65
CA TRP A 226 15.77 14.60 -0.29
C TRP A 226 17.13 14.18 0.27
N GLY A 227 17.84 15.12 0.90
CA GLY A 227 18.77 14.84 2.00
C GLY A 227 20.12 14.16 1.72
N TYR A 228 20.26 13.32 0.68
CA TYR A 228 21.51 12.60 0.42
C TYR A 228 22.46 13.38 -0.50
N LYS A 229 23.05 14.47 0.00
CA LYS A 229 23.97 15.33 -0.76
C LYS A 229 25.34 14.67 -0.95
N ASN A 230 25.44 13.74 -1.91
CA ASN A 230 26.67 13.11 -2.35
C ASN A 230 26.83 13.29 -3.86
N SER A 231 28.04 13.59 -4.34
CA SER A 231 28.35 13.70 -5.78
C SER A 231 27.99 12.45 -6.60
N THR A 232 27.80 11.30 -5.94
CA THR A 232 27.44 10.03 -6.57
C THR A 232 25.92 9.77 -6.63
N GLU A 233 25.07 10.65 -6.07
CA GLU A 233 23.62 10.40 -5.98
C GLU A 233 22.96 10.13 -7.33
N MET A 234 23.31 10.90 -8.36
CA MET A 234 22.82 10.71 -9.73
C MET A 234 23.10 9.28 -10.24
N HIS A 235 24.26 8.71 -9.91
CA HIS A 235 24.59 7.33 -10.30
C HIS A 235 23.77 6.28 -9.54
N PHE A 236 23.43 6.55 -8.28
CA PHE A 236 22.52 5.68 -7.51
C PHE A 236 21.10 5.71 -8.05
N LYS A 237 20.57 6.91 -8.35
CA LYS A 237 19.28 7.07 -9.04
C LYS A 237 19.31 6.37 -10.39
N LYS A 238 20.42 6.49 -11.13
CA LYS A 238 20.60 5.78 -12.39
C LYS A 238 20.49 4.28 -12.31
N ARG A 239 21.23 3.72 -11.36
CA ARG A 239 21.14 2.29 -11.11
C ARG A 239 19.72 1.88 -10.71
N TRP A 240 19.04 2.70 -9.90
CA TRP A 240 17.67 2.44 -9.46
C TRP A 240 16.67 2.33 -10.60
N TYR A 241 16.55 3.36 -11.45
CA TYR A 241 15.54 3.32 -12.50
C TYR A 241 15.81 2.23 -13.55
N GLU A 242 17.08 1.86 -13.78
CA GLU A 242 17.45 0.73 -14.63
C GLU A 242 16.99 -0.62 -14.04
N THR A 243 17.23 -0.87 -12.76
CA THR A 243 16.84 -2.12 -12.11
C THR A 243 15.31 -2.22 -11.96
N GLN A 244 14.64 -1.11 -11.64
CA GLN A 244 13.17 -1.05 -11.59
C GLN A 244 12.55 -1.29 -12.96
N TRP A 245 13.17 -0.82 -14.05
CA TRP A 245 12.72 -1.14 -15.41
C TRP A 245 12.85 -2.64 -15.72
N VAL A 246 13.95 -3.28 -15.33
CA VAL A 246 14.13 -4.74 -15.48
C VAL A 246 13.07 -5.52 -14.70
N LEU A 247 12.78 -5.10 -13.47
CA LEU A 247 11.73 -5.70 -12.64
C LEU A 247 10.35 -5.53 -13.26
N GLN A 248 10.02 -4.32 -13.71
CA GLN A 248 8.71 -4.02 -14.30
C GLN A 248 8.42 -4.87 -15.53
N LYS A 249 9.41 -5.13 -16.39
CA LYS A 249 9.22 -6.02 -17.55
C LYS A 249 8.78 -7.44 -17.12
N ARG A 250 9.28 -7.95 -16.00
CA ARG A 250 8.86 -9.26 -15.46
C ARG A 250 7.44 -9.21 -14.89
N ILE A 251 7.10 -8.12 -14.20
CA ILE A 251 5.75 -7.89 -13.68
C ILE A 251 4.74 -7.85 -14.84
N ILE A 252 5.00 -7.04 -15.86
CA ILE A 252 4.16 -6.93 -17.06
C ILE A 252 4.01 -8.26 -17.78
N ALA A 253 5.10 -9.04 -17.93
CA ALA A 253 5.02 -10.37 -18.54
C ALA A 253 4.09 -11.30 -17.75
N ARG A 254 4.19 -11.33 -16.42
CA ARG A 254 3.29 -12.14 -15.59
C ARG A 254 1.85 -11.63 -15.59
N MET A 255 1.64 -10.31 -15.64
CA MET A 255 0.29 -9.75 -15.80
C MET A 255 -0.32 -10.17 -17.14
N GLN A 256 0.45 -10.20 -18.22
CA GLN A 256 0.00 -10.73 -19.52
C GLN A 256 -0.33 -12.23 -19.45
N ASP A 257 0.52 -13.05 -18.83
CA ASP A 257 0.24 -14.48 -18.63
C ASP A 257 -1.11 -14.66 -17.92
N PHE A 258 -1.39 -13.84 -16.92
CA PHE A 258 -2.60 -13.87 -16.13
C PHE A 258 -3.79 -13.13 -16.74
N ASN A 259 -3.62 -12.47 -17.88
CA ASN A 259 -4.60 -11.55 -18.47
C ASN A 259 -5.12 -10.50 -17.45
N ILE A 260 -4.22 -10.01 -16.59
CA ILE A 260 -4.46 -8.87 -15.71
C ILE A 260 -4.14 -7.62 -16.50
N THR A 261 -5.12 -6.73 -16.64
CA THR A 261 -4.97 -5.44 -17.32
C THR A 261 -4.00 -4.56 -16.53
N ALA A 262 -2.83 -4.31 -17.11
CA ALA A 262 -1.84 -3.42 -16.52
C ALA A 262 -2.20 -1.97 -16.81
N VAL A 263 -2.59 -1.19 -15.81
CA VAL A 263 -2.76 0.26 -15.98
C VAL A 263 -1.37 0.89 -16.03
N LEU A 264 -0.96 1.33 -17.23
CA LEU A 264 0.36 1.87 -17.51
C LEU A 264 0.39 3.38 -17.23
N PRO A 265 1.55 3.98 -16.89
CA PRO A 265 1.64 5.44 -16.76
C PRO A 265 1.52 6.13 -18.13
N SER A 266 1.08 7.38 -18.14
CA SER A 266 1.16 8.29 -19.29
C SER A 266 1.81 9.63 -18.92
N PHE A 267 2.12 10.45 -19.92
CA PHE A 267 2.64 11.80 -19.74
C PHE A 267 1.53 12.72 -19.21
N ASN A 268 1.76 13.35 -18.06
CA ASN A 268 0.81 14.23 -17.39
C ASN A 268 1.19 15.72 -17.41
N GLY A 269 2.18 16.10 -18.20
CA GLY A 269 2.56 17.50 -18.41
C GLY A 269 3.74 17.98 -17.58
N PHE A 270 4.08 17.34 -16.45
CA PHE A 270 5.20 17.76 -15.60
C PHE A 270 6.56 17.42 -16.23
N VAL A 271 7.48 18.39 -16.22
CA VAL A 271 8.77 18.32 -16.94
C VAL A 271 9.93 18.91 -16.14
N PRO A 272 11.20 18.54 -16.45
CA PRO A 272 12.38 19.22 -15.96
C PRO A 272 12.41 20.70 -16.36
N ASP A 273 12.98 21.56 -15.51
CA ASP A 273 13.08 23.00 -15.78
C ASP A 273 13.90 23.29 -17.06
N ALA A 274 14.89 22.43 -17.37
CA ALA A 274 15.71 22.55 -18.57
C ALA A 274 14.92 22.44 -19.88
N MET A 275 13.70 21.87 -19.87
CA MET A 275 12.85 21.82 -21.06
C MET A 275 12.56 23.21 -21.63
N ALA A 276 12.35 24.22 -20.77
CA ALA A 276 12.09 25.59 -21.20
C ALA A 276 13.28 26.23 -21.92
N VAL A 277 14.50 25.76 -21.64
CA VAL A 277 15.73 26.23 -22.31
C VAL A 277 15.94 25.49 -23.64
N LYS A 278 15.71 24.17 -23.66
CA LYS A 278 15.93 23.33 -24.85
C LYS A 278 14.84 23.48 -25.90
N HIS A 279 13.60 23.78 -25.49
CA HIS A 279 12.42 23.90 -26.35
C HIS A 279 11.68 25.22 -26.09
N PRO A 280 12.30 26.39 -26.34
CA PRO A 280 11.79 27.69 -25.92
C PRO A 280 10.50 28.13 -26.64
N ASN A 281 10.09 27.43 -27.70
CA ASN A 281 8.88 27.74 -28.47
C ASN A 281 7.59 27.17 -27.84
N ALA A 282 7.71 26.31 -26.83
CA ALA A 282 6.56 25.78 -26.10
C ALA A 282 6.23 26.66 -24.89
N THR A 283 4.98 26.59 -24.44
CA THR A 283 4.51 27.26 -23.22
C THR A 283 4.87 26.43 -21.99
N TYR A 284 5.44 27.08 -20.98
CA TYR A 284 5.76 26.48 -19.70
C TYR A 284 5.14 27.27 -18.56
N GLU A 285 4.54 26.55 -17.61
CA GLU A 285 3.97 27.11 -16.41
C GLU A 285 4.55 26.44 -15.17
N LYS A 286 4.35 27.08 -14.01
CA LYS A 286 4.68 26.49 -12.71
C LYS A 286 3.40 25.99 -12.07
N GLY A 287 3.34 24.70 -11.75
CA GLY A 287 2.22 24.09 -11.05
C GLY A 287 1.96 24.75 -9.69
N ALA A 288 0.83 24.41 -9.07
CA ALA A 288 0.53 24.83 -7.70
C ALA A 288 1.60 24.30 -6.73
N VAL A 289 1.74 24.96 -5.59
CA VAL A 289 2.47 24.38 -4.46
C VAL A 289 1.65 23.20 -3.94
N TRP A 290 2.30 22.07 -3.70
CA TRP A 290 1.64 20.90 -3.16
C TRP A 290 1.04 21.16 -1.78
N ILE A 291 -0.25 20.90 -1.63
CA ILE A 291 -1.01 21.25 -0.41
C ILE A 291 -0.54 20.49 0.83
N ALA A 292 0.12 19.33 0.66
CA ALA A 292 0.62 18.55 1.79
C ALA A 292 2.01 18.98 2.27
N MET A 293 2.75 19.80 1.51
CA MET A 293 4.02 20.41 1.93
C MET A 293 4.15 21.88 1.45
N PRO A 294 3.22 22.76 1.85
CA PRO A 294 3.24 24.16 1.43
C PRO A 294 4.51 24.89 1.85
N GLU A 295 5.12 24.51 2.98
CA GLU A 295 6.31 25.12 3.56
C GLU A 295 7.57 24.98 2.71
N LEU A 296 7.64 24.00 1.80
CA LEU A 296 8.75 23.85 0.87
C LEU A 296 8.67 24.81 -0.33
N GLY A 297 7.47 25.33 -0.63
CA GLY A 297 7.26 26.25 -1.76
C GLY A 297 7.65 25.67 -3.13
N ILE A 298 7.78 24.34 -3.24
CA ILE A 298 8.21 23.68 -4.48
C ILE A 298 7.07 23.77 -5.50
N ARG A 299 7.42 24.23 -6.71
CA ARG A 299 6.53 24.27 -7.87
C ARG A 299 7.19 23.55 -9.04
N VAL A 300 6.53 22.51 -9.53
CA VAL A 300 7.02 21.71 -10.66
C VAL A 300 6.68 22.43 -11.97
N THR A 301 7.63 22.46 -12.91
CA THR A 301 7.37 23.01 -14.24
C THR A 301 6.48 22.06 -15.00
N TYR A 302 5.50 22.57 -15.73
CA TYR A 302 4.63 21.75 -16.56
C TYR A 302 4.28 22.45 -17.87
N ILE A 303 3.94 21.65 -18.87
CA ILE A 303 3.44 22.09 -20.17
C ILE A 303 1.91 21.93 -20.13
N PRO A 304 1.12 23.01 -20.32
CA PRO A 304 -0.33 22.92 -20.38
C PRO A 304 -0.80 22.01 -21.52
N SER A 305 -1.89 21.27 -21.33
CA SER A 305 -2.47 20.44 -22.41
C SER A 305 -3.01 21.26 -23.60
N THR A 306 -3.12 22.57 -23.44
CA THR A 306 -3.46 23.52 -24.51
C THR A 306 -2.29 23.84 -25.43
N ASP A 307 -1.05 23.53 -25.04
CA ASP A 307 0.13 23.73 -25.86
C ASP A 307 0.36 22.52 -26.80
N PRO A 308 0.67 22.73 -28.10
CA PRO A 308 0.94 21.63 -29.05
C PRO A 308 2.08 20.69 -28.62
N MET A 309 3.04 21.17 -27.83
CA MET A 309 4.14 20.36 -27.31
C MET A 309 3.62 19.26 -26.37
N PHE A 310 2.53 19.49 -25.62
CA PHE A 310 1.94 18.46 -24.76
C PHE A 310 1.56 17.22 -25.57
N ASN A 311 0.88 17.42 -26.69
CA ASN A 311 0.49 16.32 -27.58
C ASN A 311 1.71 15.60 -28.17
N THR A 312 2.71 16.37 -28.60
CA THR A 312 3.96 15.83 -29.16
C THR A 312 4.68 14.93 -28.16
N ILE A 313 4.81 15.38 -26.91
CA ILE A 313 5.48 14.62 -25.85
C ILE A 313 4.63 13.41 -25.43
N SER A 314 3.31 13.56 -25.28
CA SER A 314 2.39 12.45 -24.96
C SER A 314 2.52 11.31 -25.96
N LYS A 315 2.47 11.63 -27.26
CA LYS A 315 2.66 10.65 -28.33
C LYS A 315 4.02 9.97 -28.25
N LYS A 316 5.08 10.76 -28.11
CA LYS A 316 6.45 10.24 -28.03
C LYS A 316 6.69 9.37 -26.80
N TYR A 317 6.10 9.72 -25.66
CA TYR A 317 6.15 8.95 -24.42
C TYR A 317 5.52 7.57 -24.60
N LEU A 318 4.28 7.53 -25.12
CA LEU A 318 3.56 6.26 -25.32
C LEU A 318 4.22 5.39 -26.39
N GLU A 319 4.70 5.99 -27.49
CA GLU A 319 5.51 5.26 -28.49
C GLU A 319 6.79 4.66 -27.88
N LEU A 320 7.52 5.42 -27.03
CA LEU A 320 8.68 4.92 -26.30
C LEU A 320 8.29 3.73 -25.41
N GLN A 321 7.26 3.93 -24.59
CA GLN A 321 6.79 2.94 -23.63
C GLN A 321 6.39 1.64 -24.34
N THR A 322 5.59 1.71 -25.40
CA THR A 322 5.17 0.56 -26.20
C THR A 322 6.37 -0.14 -26.84
N ARG A 323 7.30 0.60 -27.45
CA ARG A 323 8.54 0.00 -28.01
C ARG A 323 9.34 -0.72 -26.94
N MET A 324 9.48 -0.11 -25.76
CA MET A 324 10.26 -0.66 -24.64
C MET A 324 9.62 -1.91 -24.05
N TYR A 325 8.28 -2.04 -24.08
CA TYR A 325 7.56 -3.25 -23.75
C TYR A 325 7.40 -4.23 -24.93
N ASN A 326 8.26 -4.14 -25.95
CA ASN A 326 8.23 -5.01 -27.14
C ASN A 326 6.89 -5.01 -27.88
N GLY A 327 6.28 -3.83 -28.03
CA GLY A 327 5.00 -3.65 -28.73
C GLY A 327 3.77 -3.83 -27.85
N TYR A 328 3.92 -4.21 -26.57
CA TYR A 328 2.78 -4.37 -25.67
C TYR A 328 2.24 -3.01 -25.19
N THR A 329 0.91 -2.93 -25.13
CA THR A 329 0.15 -1.95 -24.35
C THR A 329 -1.13 -2.64 -23.86
N SER A 330 -1.65 -2.20 -22.71
CA SER A 330 -2.98 -2.58 -22.24
C SER A 330 -4.09 -1.68 -22.78
N HIS A 331 -3.72 -0.56 -23.40
CA HIS A 331 -4.61 0.57 -23.73
C HIS A 331 -5.21 1.30 -22.53
N TYR A 332 -4.83 0.97 -21.28
CA TYR A 332 -5.27 1.67 -20.08
C TYR A 332 -4.14 2.48 -19.48
N TYR A 333 -4.35 3.80 -19.35
CA TYR A 333 -3.32 4.73 -18.97
C TYR A 333 -3.71 5.58 -17.77
N LEU A 334 -2.96 5.47 -16.67
CA LEU A 334 -3.09 6.40 -15.55
C LEU A 334 -2.43 7.73 -15.89
N LEU A 335 -3.19 8.81 -15.73
CA LEU A 335 -2.72 10.17 -15.90
C LEU A 335 -3.40 11.07 -14.87
N ASP A 336 -2.66 11.45 -13.84
CA ASP A 336 -3.10 12.39 -12.81
C ASP A 336 -2.56 13.80 -13.10
N LEU A 337 -3.48 14.74 -13.32
CA LEU A 337 -3.14 16.15 -13.60
C LEU A 337 -2.99 16.97 -12.32
N TYR A 338 -3.88 16.72 -11.36
CA TYR A 338 -4.18 17.63 -10.25
C TYR A 338 -4.26 16.92 -8.89
N ASN A 339 -3.55 15.79 -8.73
CA ASN A 339 -3.53 15.09 -7.46
C ASN A 339 -2.91 15.99 -6.38
N GLU A 340 -3.74 16.52 -5.48
CA GLU A 340 -3.33 17.46 -4.42
C GLU A 340 -2.68 18.75 -4.96
N LEU A 341 -3.00 19.11 -6.20
CA LEU A 341 -2.54 20.31 -6.88
C LEU A 341 -3.75 21.04 -7.47
N GLU A 342 -3.76 22.36 -7.40
CA GLU A 342 -4.83 23.16 -8.01
C GLU A 342 -4.49 23.49 -9.47
N PRO A 343 -5.47 23.42 -10.40
CA PRO A 343 -5.31 23.92 -11.76
C PRO A 343 -4.95 25.42 -11.80
N PRO A 344 -4.26 25.90 -12.85
CA PRO A 344 -3.86 27.31 -12.98
C PRO A 344 -5.03 28.27 -13.24
N CYS A 345 -6.20 27.77 -13.65
CA CYS A 345 -7.38 28.55 -14.01
C CYS A 345 -8.57 28.20 -13.11
N LYS A 346 -9.65 29.00 -13.13
CA LYS A 346 -10.85 28.79 -12.29
C LYS A 346 -12.16 28.76 -13.07
N ASP A 347 -12.14 29.17 -14.33
CA ASP A 347 -13.32 29.21 -15.22
C ASP A 347 -13.59 27.84 -15.85
N LEU A 348 -14.87 27.57 -16.07
CA LEU A 348 -15.35 26.27 -16.57
C LEU A 348 -14.83 25.96 -18.00
N PRO A 349 -14.84 26.91 -18.97
CA PRO A 349 -14.34 26.64 -20.32
C PRO A 349 -12.87 26.22 -20.33
N CYS A 350 -12.02 26.80 -19.49
CA CYS A 350 -10.63 26.38 -19.34
C CYS A 350 -10.51 24.91 -18.90
N LEU A 351 -11.22 24.50 -17.85
CA LEU A 351 -11.19 23.11 -17.36
C LEU A 351 -11.67 22.10 -18.40
N THR A 352 -12.75 22.42 -19.11
CA THR A 352 -13.25 21.60 -20.22
C THR A 352 -12.23 21.49 -21.36
N LYS A 353 -11.52 22.57 -21.69
CA LYS A 353 -10.49 22.55 -22.73
C LYS A 353 -9.26 21.73 -22.31
N ILE A 354 -8.88 21.79 -21.04
CA ILE A 354 -7.74 21.03 -20.51
C ILE A 354 -7.96 19.53 -20.71
N THR A 355 -9.10 19.00 -20.27
CA THR A 355 -9.35 17.55 -20.27
C THR A 355 -9.70 17.01 -21.66
N SER A 356 -10.41 17.80 -22.49
CA SER A 356 -10.63 17.42 -23.90
C SER A 356 -9.31 17.29 -24.66
N ASN A 357 -8.36 18.21 -24.46
CA ASN A 357 -7.04 18.12 -25.07
C ASN A 357 -6.20 16.95 -24.54
N VAL A 358 -6.26 16.64 -23.24
CA VAL A 358 -5.58 15.46 -22.68
C VAL A 358 -6.11 14.18 -23.32
N MET A 359 -7.43 14.06 -23.42
CA MET A 359 -8.06 12.89 -24.05
C MET A 359 -7.67 12.79 -25.54
N GLN A 360 -7.71 13.90 -26.29
CA GLN A 360 -7.24 13.93 -27.68
C GLN A 360 -5.78 13.53 -27.81
N ALA A 361 -4.91 13.99 -26.90
CA ALA A 361 -3.50 13.63 -26.93
C ALA A 361 -3.27 12.13 -26.73
N LEU A 362 -3.98 11.52 -25.76
CA LEU A 362 -3.98 10.07 -25.56
C LEU A 362 -4.45 9.34 -26.84
N LYS A 363 -5.59 9.74 -27.43
CA LYS A 363 -6.14 9.11 -28.64
C LYS A 363 -5.22 9.25 -29.87
N SER A 364 -4.45 10.33 -29.95
CA SER A 364 -3.51 10.56 -31.05
C SER A 364 -2.30 9.63 -31.00
N ALA A 365 -1.94 9.17 -29.79
CA ALA A 365 -0.85 8.26 -29.52
C ALA A 365 -1.31 6.80 -29.61
N ASP A 366 -2.49 6.51 -29.06
CA ASP A 366 -3.14 5.21 -29.09
C ASP A 366 -4.66 5.39 -29.32
N PRO A 367 -5.17 5.07 -30.52
CA PRO A 367 -6.60 5.17 -30.84
C PRO A 367 -7.52 4.30 -29.97
N GLN A 368 -6.99 3.36 -29.18
CA GLN A 368 -7.75 2.54 -28.22
C GLN A 368 -7.56 2.99 -26.77
N ALA A 369 -6.78 4.05 -26.53
CA ALA A 369 -6.48 4.52 -25.18
C ALA A 369 -7.76 4.80 -24.38
N THR A 370 -7.75 4.29 -23.15
CA THR A 370 -8.67 4.60 -22.06
C THR A 370 -7.91 5.38 -21.00
N TRP A 371 -8.40 6.58 -20.67
CA TRP A 371 -7.86 7.39 -19.59
C TRP A 371 -8.35 6.89 -18.24
N VAL A 372 -7.46 6.36 -17.42
CA VAL A 372 -7.72 5.98 -16.03
C VAL A 372 -7.44 7.18 -15.11
N LEU A 373 -8.39 7.50 -14.22
CA LEU A 373 -8.30 8.61 -13.27
C LEU A 373 -8.53 8.15 -11.84
N GLN A 374 -7.84 8.78 -10.88
CA GLN A 374 -8.15 8.69 -9.46
C GLN A 374 -8.98 9.91 -9.03
N SER A 375 -10.13 9.71 -8.40
CA SER A 375 -11.06 10.81 -8.02
C SER A 375 -10.56 11.70 -6.86
N TRP A 376 -9.42 11.37 -6.24
CA TRP A 376 -8.93 12.00 -5.01
C TRP A 376 -8.84 13.53 -5.08
N PHE A 377 -8.44 14.07 -6.24
CA PHE A 377 -8.31 15.52 -6.42
C PHE A 377 -9.62 16.28 -6.10
N ILE A 378 -10.78 15.67 -6.35
CA ILE A 378 -12.11 16.25 -6.08
C ILE A 378 -12.34 16.39 -4.57
N VAL A 379 -11.82 15.44 -3.78
CA VAL A 379 -11.97 15.39 -2.32
C VAL A 379 -10.89 16.19 -1.60
N ALA A 380 -9.68 16.24 -2.17
CA ALA A 380 -8.50 16.81 -1.52
C ALA A 380 -8.47 18.34 -1.46
N SER A 381 -9.22 19.04 -2.32
CA SER A 381 -9.24 20.51 -2.35
C SER A 381 -10.66 21.07 -2.53
N GLN A 382 -10.92 22.17 -1.81
CA GLN A 382 -12.14 22.98 -1.97
C GLN A 382 -12.22 23.71 -3.33
N TYR A 383 -11.14 23.69 -4.11
CA TYR A 383 -11.13 24.18 -5.48
C TYR A 383 -12.24 23.48 -6.32
N TRP A 384 -12.47 22.18 -6.11
CA TRP A 384 -13.36 21.37 -6.92
C TRP A 384 -14.81 21.47 -6.46
N THR A 385 -15.49 22.52 -6.92
CA THR A 385 -16.95 22.66 -6.80
C THR A 385 -17.67 21.70 -7.76
N ASP A 386 -18.99 21.53 -7.58
CA ASP A 386 -19.81 20.70 -8.49
C ASP A 386 -19.69 21.17 -9.95
N ASP A 387 -19.77 22.47 -10.22
CA ASP A 387 -19.64 23.03 -11.56
C ASP A 387 -18.26 22.80 -12.18
N ARG A 388 -17.18 22.96 -11.40
CA ARG A 388 -15.81 22.73 -11.90
C ARG A 388 -15.54 21.24 -12.14
N THR A 389 -16.02 20.40 -11.23
CA THR A 389 -15.94 18.94 -11.38
C THR A 389 -16.70 18.51 -12.63
N LYS A 390 -17.91 19.04 -12.84
CA LYS A 390 -18.69 18.79 -14.06
C LYS A 390 -17.96 19.27 -15.32
N ALA A 391 -17.40 20.48 -15.31
CA ALA A 391 -16.66 21.03 -16.45
C ALA A 391 -15.43 20.18 -16.84
N PHE A 392 -14.72 19.64 -15.84
CA PHE A 392 -13.62 18.69 -16.05
C PHE A 392 -14.08 17.43 -16.80
N PHE A 393 -15.16 16.79 -16.34
CA PHE A 393 -15.69 15.58 -16.99
C PHE A 393 -16.42 15.88 -18.31
N ASP A 394 -17.03 17.06 -18.48
CA ASP A 394 -17.61 17.49 -19.75
C ASP A 394 -16.55 17.56 -20.85
N GLY A 395 -15.33 18.01 -20.53
CA GLY A 395 -14.23 17.99 -21.50
C GLY A 395 -13.80 16.58 -21.92
N ILE A 396 -13.78 15.62 -20.99
CA ILE A 396 -13.56 14.19 -21.33
C ILE A 396 -14.65 13.71 -22.28
N LYS A 397 -15.92 14.03 -22.00
CA LYS A 397 -17.07 13.60 -22.82
C LYS A 397 -17.10 14.23 -24.22
N GLN A 398 -16.37 15.30 -24.49
CA GLN A 398 -16.25 15.82 -25.86
C GLN A 398 -15.56 14.83 -26.80
N VAL A 399 -14.80 13.86 -26.26
CA VAL A 399 -14.13 12.81 -27.03
C VAL A 399 -14.83 11.48 -26.78
N ASN A 400 -15.37 10.87 -27.84
CA ASN A 400 -16.09 9.59 -27.81
C ASN A 400 -17.16 9.46 -26.70
N ASN A 401 -17.82 10.58 -26.35
CA ASN A 401 -18.84 10.65 -25.29
C ASN A 401 -18.39 10.07 -23.94
N GLY A 402 -17.10 10.14 -23.62
CA GLY A 402 -16.54 9.68 -22.34
C GLY A 402 -16.40 8.17 -22.19
N LYS A 403 -16.66 7.38 -23.24
CA LYS A 403 -16.52 5.92 -23.22
C LYS A 403 -15.07 5.42 -23.12
N ASP A 404 -14.13 6.31 -23.39
CA ASP A 404 -12.68 6.06 -23.35
C ASP A 404 -12.06 6.59 -22.04
N ALA A 405 -12.83 6.62 -20.96
CA ALA A 405 -12.35 7.01 -19.63
C ALA A 405 -12.89 6.09 -18.54
N PHE A 406 -12.09 5.89 -17.49
CA PHE A 406 -12.44 5.09 -16.34
C PHE A 406 -12.02 5.79 -15.05
N VAL A 407 -12.95 6.00 -14.11
CA VAL A 407 -12.67 6.68 -12.84
C VAL A 407 -12.67 5.69 -11.67
N PHE A 408 -11.58 5.62 -10.91
CA PHE A 408 -11.58 4.97 -9.60
C PHE A 408 -12.00 5.96 -8.52
N ASP A 409 -13.14 5.69 -7.87
CA ASP A 409 -13.56 6.48 -6.73
C ASP A 409 -12.74 6.11 -5.49
N LEU A 410 -11.67 6.87 -5.25
CA LEU A 410 -10.51 6.39 -4.51
C LEU A 410 -10.81 6.10 -3.04
N HIS A 411 -11.75 6.82 -2.43
CA HIS A 411 -12.07 6.79 -0.99
C HIS A 411 -13.58 6.59 -0.75
N SER A 412 -14.15 5.60 -1.44
CA SER A 412 -15.61 5.44 -1.52
C SER A 412 -16.25 5.15 -0.17
N GLU A 413 -15.60 4.37 0.70
CA GLU A 413 -16.14 3.93 1.99
C GLU A 413 -16.33 5.07 3.01
N VAL A 414 -15.66 6.21 2.80
CA VAL A 414 -15.77 7.39 3.67
C VAL A 414 -16.37 8.58 2.95
N SER A 415 -15.82 8.95 1.80
CA SER A 415 -16.16 10.18 1.06
C SER A 415 -16.50 9.85 -0.40
N PRO A 416 -17.62 9.15 -0.66
CA PRO A 416 -17.99 8.71 -1.99
C PRO A 416 -18.27 9.90 -2.91
N THR A 417 -17.48 10.02 -3.98
CA THR A 417 -17.62 11.07 -4.98
C THR A 417 -18.61 10.65 -6.07
N TRP A 418 -18.78 9.34 -6.28
CA TRP A 418 -19.77 8.77 -7.20
C TRP A 418 -21.19 9.26 -6.90
N ASN A 419 -21.55 9.44 -5.61
CA ASN A 419 -22.88 9.87 -5.23
C ASN A 419 -23.13 11.35 -5.61
N LYS A 420 -22.15 12.22 -5.35
CA LYS A 420 -22.22 13.66 -5.68
C LYS A 420 -22.24 13.92 -7.18
N THR A 421 -21.52 13.09 -7.94
CA THR A 421 -21.40 13.21 -9.40
C THR A 421 -22.42 12.38 -10.17
N GLN A 422 -23.34 11.71 -9.45
CA GLN A 422 -24.34 10.79 -10.01
C GLN A 422 -23.71 9.74 -10.95
N GLY A 423 -22.61 9.13 -10.51
CA GLY A 423 -21.81 8.20 -11.31
C GLY A 423 -20.97 8.92 -12.36
N TYR A 424 -20.18 9.91 -11.95
CA TYR A 424 -19.22 10.64 -12.80
C TYR A 424 -19.82 11.14 -14.11
N PHE A 425 -21.05 11.63 -14.04
CA PHE A 425 -21.79 12.17 -15.18
C PHE A 425 -21.89 11.19 -16.37
N GLY A 426 -21.95 9.88 -16.08
CA GLY A 426 -22.13 8.80 -17.05
C GLY A 426 -20.82 8.17 -17.58
N ILE A 427 -19.65 8.56 -17.06
CA ILE A 427 -18.38 7.91 -17.35
C ILE A 427 -18.27 6.60 -16.56
N ASP A 428 -17.67 5.56 -17.15
CA ASP A 428 -17.44 4.29 -16.45
C ASP A 428 -16.55 4.50 -15.22
N TRP A 429 -16.92 3.86 -14.11
CA TRP A 429 -16.25 4.07 -12.84
C TRP A 429 -16.21 2.82 -11.96
N GLY A 430 -15.39 2.85 -10.92
CA GLY A 430 -15.26 1.78 -9.95
C GLY A 430 -15.28 2.26 -8.50
N TRP A 431 -15.99 1.52 -7.64
CA TRP A 431 -15.98 1.73 -6.20
C TRP A 431 -14.69 1.18 -5.61
N SER A 432 -14.01 1.92 -4.73
CA SER A 432 -12.79 1.40 -4.09
C SER A 432 -12.64 1.81 -2.63
N MET A 433 -12.02 0.91 -1.86
CA MET A 433 -11.72 1.13 -0.45
C MET A 433 -10.27 1.60 -0.25
N LEU A 434 -10.10 2.83 0.25
CA LEU A 434 -8.80 3.40 0.60
C LEU A 434 -8.30 2.83 1.93
N ASN A 435 -9.07 3.03 3.00
CA ASN A 435 -8.89 2.58 4.38
C ASN A 435 -7.59 3.02 5.09
N ASN A 436 -6.43 2.91 4.45
CA ASN A 436 -5.13 3.14 5.05
C ASN A 436 -4.38 4.28 4.36
N PHE A 437 -3.81 5.17 5.18
CA PHE A 437 -2.96 6.29 4.78
C PHE A 437 -1.53 6.12 5.32
N GLY A 438 -0.51 6.43 4.53
CA GLY A 438 0.91 6.36 4.92
C GLY A 438 1.46 4.96 5.18
N GLY A 439 0.67 3.89 5.02
CA GLY A 439 1.03 2.55 5.53
C GLY A 439 1.06 2.49 7.06
N GLY A 440 0.46 3.46 7.76
CA GLY A 440 0.47 3.51 9.23
C GLY A 440 -0.34 2.37 9.84
N GLN A 441 0.08 1.85 10.99
CA GLN A 441 -0.66 0.80 11.69
C GLN A 441 -1.81 1.37 12.53
N GLY A 442 -2.83 0.55 12.73
CA GLY A 442 -4.01 0.85 13.53
C GLY A 442 -5.18 -0.02 13.08
N LEU A 443 -5.94 -0.55 14.04
CA LEU A 443 -7.17 -1.25 13.75
C LEU A 443 -8.29 -0.24 13.45
N PHE A 444 -8.72 -0.19 12.19
CA PHE A 444 -9.66 0.82 11.70
C PHE A 444 -10.41 0.31 10.47
N GLY A 445 -11.69 0.70 10.35
CA GLY A 445 -12.46 0.51 9.12
C GLY A 445 -13.96 0.77 9.29
N PHE A 446 -14.69 0.53 8.20
CA PHE A 446 -16.12 0.81 8.05
C PHE A 446 -16.92 -0.43 7.65
N LEU A 447 -16.72 -1.56 8.34
CA LEU A 447 -17.28 -2.87 7.98
C LEU A 447 -18.79 -2.83 7.65
N PRO A 448 -19.67 -2.18 8.43
CA PRO A 448 -21.08 -2.10 8.07
C PRO A 448 -21.34 -1.38 6.73
N LYS A 449 -20.55 -0.35 6.38
CA LYS A 449 -20.67 0.33 5.08
C LYS A 449 -20.17 -0.55 3.94
N LEU A 450 -19.04 -1.24 4.13
CA LEU A 450 -18.46 -2.13 3.10
C LEU A 450 -19.46 -3.19 2.64
N LEU A 451 -20.29 -3.72 3.56
CA LEU A 451 -21.29 -4.74 3.28
C LEU A 451 -22.54 -4.21 2.54
N LYS A 452 -22.65 -2.89 2.33
CA LYS A 452 -23.86 -2.23 1.79
C LYS A 452 -23.56 -1.33 0.60
N GLU A 453 -22.63 -0.41 0.75
CA GLU A 453 -22.43 0.71 -0.17
C GLU A 453 -22.00 0.31 -1.60
N PRO A 454 -21.10 -0.68 -1.82
CA PRO A 454 -20.76 -1.10 -3.18
C PRO A 454 -21.98 -1.55 -3.99
N PHE A 455 -22.95 -2.23 -3.35
CA PHE A 455 -24.19 -2.66 -3.97
C PHE A 455 -25.16 -1.50 -4.23
N GLU A 456 -25.12 -0.44 -3.42
CA GLU A 456 -25.90 0.78 -3.65
C GLU A 456 -25.32 1.58 -4.82
N GLY A 457 -23.99 1.74 -4.86
CA GLY A 457 -23.29 2.35 -5.99
C GLY A 457 -23.59 1.65 -7.31
N TYR A 458 -23.64 0.31 -7.30
CA TYR A 458 -23.95 -0.47 -8.49
C TYR A 458 -25.40 -0.28 -8.98
N ARG A 459 -26.38 -0.25 -8.04
CA ARG A 459 -27.80 -0.13 -8.36
C ARG A 459 -28.22 1.30 -8.75
N HIS A 460 -27.64 2.31 -8.11
CA HIS A 460 -28.08 3.71 -8.22
C HIS A 460 -27.10 4.62 -8.98
N GLY A 461 -25.82 4.24 -9.08
CA GLY A 461 -24.79 4.98 -9.81
C GLY A 461 -24.84 4.73 -11.31
N SER A 462 -25.92 5.22 -11.94
CA SER A 462 -26.03 5.44 -13.38
C SER A 462 -25.63 4.28 -14.30
N LYS A 463 -25.88 2.99 -14.00
CA LYS A 463 -25.47 1.83 -14.85
C LYS A 463 -23.99 1.85 -15.33
N ALA A 464 -23.14 2.68 -14.74
CA ALA A 464 -21.77 2.97 -15.19
C ALA A 464 -20.72 2.48 -14.17
N MET A 465 -21.16 1.97 -13.01
CA MET A 465 -20.26 1.26 -12.12
C MET A 465 -19.85 -0.07 -12.76
N ARG A 466 -18.61 -0.14 -13.22
CA ARG A 466 -18.00 -1.29 -13.90
C ARG A 466 -16.84 -1.89 -13.11
N GLY A 467 -16.42 -1.23 -12.03
CA GLY A 467 -15.30 -1.66 -11.21
C GLY A 467 -15.59 -1.75 -9.72
N MET A 468 -14.84 -2.62 -9.03
CA MET A 468 -14.73 -2.65 -7.58
C MET A 468 -13.27 -2.93 -7.19
N GLY A 469 -12.74 -2.36 -6.10
CA GLY A 469 -11.33 -2.58 -5.77
C GLY A 469 -10.86 -2.04 -4.43
N ILE A 470 -9.56 -2.11 -4.23
CA ILE A 470 -8.88 -1.65 -3.01
C ILE A 470 -7.69 -0.75 -3.39
N THR A 471 -7.56 0.36 -2.68
CA THR A 471 -6.74 1.53 -3.08
C THR A 471 -5.91 2.07 -1.92
N MET A 472 -5.57 1.24 -0.94
CA MET A 472 -4.79 1.62 0.23
C MET A 472 -3.43 2.24 -0.09
N GLU A 473 -3.02 3.24 0.70
CA GLU A 473 -1.68 3.81 0.56
C GLU A 473 -0.59 2.83 0.98
N GLY A 474 -0.85 1.95 1.95
CA GLY A 474 0.04 0.87 2.33
C GLY A 474 -0.70 -0.40 2.77
N ILE A 475 -0.06 -1.54 2.57
CA ILE A 475 -0.60 -2.88 2.89
C ILE A 475 -0.11 -3.37 4.27
N ASP A 476 -0.25 -4.67 4.55
CA ASP A 476 0.13 -5.30 5.83
C ASP A 476 -0.57 -4.65 7.03
N ASN A 477 -1.90 -4.55 6.93
CA ASN A 477 -2.82 -4.09 7.97
C ASN A 477 -4.24 -4.59 7.63
N ASN A 478 -5.15 -4.64 8.61
CA ASN A 478 -6.60 -4.84 8.42
C ASN A 478 -7.03 -5.87 7.33
N GLU A 479 -6.30 -6.99 7.19
CA GLU A 479 -6.33 -7.86 6.00
C GLU A 479 -7.72 -8.40 5.66
N PHE A 480 -8.55 -8.65 6.69
CA PHE A 480 -9.94 -9.08 6.52
C PHE A 480 -10.75 -8.09 5.66
N LEU A 481 -10.59 -6.78 5.86
CA LEU A 481 -11.38 -5.78 5.13
C LEU A 481 -11.01 -5.77 3.64
N TYR A 482 -9.73 -5.90 3.32
CA TYR A 482 -9.28 -5.98 1.93
C TYR A 482 -9.76 -7.25 1.23
N GLN A 483 -9.65 -8.40 1.90
CA GLN A 483 -10.16 -9.66 1.35
C GLN A 483 -11.69 -9.62 1.19
N LEU A 484 -12.40 -9.02 2.14
CA LEU A 484 -13.85 -8.86 2.09
C LEU A 484 -14.27 -8.06 0.86
N VAL A 485 -13.65 -6.91 0.58
CA VAL A 485 -13.99 -6.10 -0.60
C VAL A 485 -13.83 -6.89 -1.90
N LEU A 486 -12.76 -7.67 -2.04
CA LEU A 486 -12.57 -8.50 -3.23
C LEU A 486 -13.57 -9.67 -3.29
N ASP A 487 -13.91 -10.28 -2.16
CA ASP A 487 -14.89 -11.37 -2.09
C ASP A 487 -16.32 -10.86 -2.36
N LEU A 488 -16.65 -9.62 -1.99
CA LEU A 488 -17.95 -9.00 -2.24
C LEU A 488 -18.23 -8.83 -3.73
N ALA A 489 -17.21 -8.58 -4.56
CA ALA A 489 -17.35 -8.45 -6.01
C ALA A 489 -17.91 -9.70 -6.71
N TRP A 490 -17.96 -10.85 -6.02
CA TRP A 490 -18.47 -12.13 -6.49
C TRP A 490 -19.84 -12.52 -5.88
N GLN A 491 -20.50 -11.59 -5.18
CA GLN A 491 -21.86 -11.75 -4.67
C GLN A 491 -22.90 -11.27 -5.69
N ARG A 492 -24.17 -11.66 -5.52
CA ARG A 492 -25.28 -11.13 -6.34
C ARG A 492 -25.59 -9.68 -5.95
N ALA A 493 -25.90 -8.83 -6.92
CA ALA A 493 -26.06 -7.37 -6.74
C ALA A 493 -27.31 -6.77 -7.42
N ASP A 494 -28.04 -7.59 -8.16
CA ASP A 494 -29.08 -7.25 -9.14
C ASP A 494 -30.51 -7.28 -8.60
N GLU A 495 -30.74 -7.91 -7.45
CA GLU A 495 -32.01 -7.86 -6.74
C GLU A 495 -31.89 -6.99 -5.49
N GLU A 496 -32.99 -6.33 -5.10
CA GLU A 496 -33.08 -5.71 -3.77
C GLU A 496 -32.87 -6.82 -2.74
N VAL A 497 -31.68 -6.86 -2.17
CA VAL A 497 -31.25 -7.94 -1.28
C VAL A 497 -32.18 -7.96 -0.07
N THR A 498 -33.15 -8.88 -0.08
CA THR A 498 -34.08 -9.08 1.05
C THR A 498 -33.35 -9.60 2.30
N THR A 499 -32.11 -10.10 2.14
CA THR A 499 -31.27 -10.64 3.22
C THR A 499 -29.86 -10.03 3.18
N PRO A 500 -29.52 -9.06 4.06
CA PRO A 500 -28.20 -8.43 4.08
C PRO A 500 -27.03 -9.41 4.14
N VAL A 501 -25.88 -9.04 3.57
CA VAL A 501 -24.65 -9.84 3.66
C VAL A 501 -24.25 -9.97 5.14
N ASP A 502 -24.16 -11.21 5.63
CA ASP A 502 -23.81 -11.50 7.03
C ASP A 502 -22.30 -11.37 7.25
N GLY A 503 -21.87 -10.16 7.64
CA GLY A 503 -20.47 -9.88 7.98
C GLY A 503 -19.92 -10.69 9.15
N THR A 504 -20.76 -11.11 10.09
CA THR A 504 -20.30 -11.93 11.23
C THR A 504 -19.97 -13.34 10.77
N LYS A 505 -20.80 -13.92 9.90
CA LYS A 505 -20.52 -15.21 9.28
C LYS A 505 -19.23 -15.15 8.45
N LEU A 506 -19.08 -14.14 7.59
CA LEU A 506 -17.88 -13.98 6.76
C LEU A 506 -16.60 -13.85 7.60
N LEU A 507 -16.65 -13.08 8.68
CA LEU A 507 -15.52 -12.94 9.62
C LEU A 507 -15.19 -14.27 10.30
N ASN A 508 -16.19 -14.98 10.82
CA ASN A 508 -15.96 -16.26 11.50
C ASN A 508 -15.33 -17.29 10.55
N GLU A 509 -15.84 -17.37 9.31
CA GLU A 509 -15.27 -18.26 8.30
C GLU A 509 -13.84 -17.85 7.93
N PHE A 510 -13.56 -16.55 7.78
CA PHE A 510 -12.21 -16.04 7.53
C PHE A 510 -11.24 -16.44 8.66
N ILE A 511 -11.61 -16.19 9.92
CA ILE A 511 -10.77 -16.53 11.07
C ILE A 511 -10.52 -18.04 11.17
N GLN A 512 -11.54 -18.86 10.93
CA GLN A 512 -11.39 -20.33 10.92
C GLN A 512 -10.42 -20.81 9.84
N ARG A 513 -10.43 -20.23 8.64
CA ARG A 513 -9.46 -20.57 7.58
C ARG A 513 -8.07 -20.03 7.90
N ARG A 514 -8.01 -18.80 8.41
CA ARG A 514 -6.76 -18.10 8.76
C ARG A 514 -5.99 -18.82 9.87
N TYR A 515 -6.67 -19.31 10.90
CA TYR A 515 -6.05 -20.02 12.03
C TYR A 515 -6.16 -21.55 11.92
N GLY A 516 -6.94 -22.07 11.00
CA GLY A 516 -7.27 -23.50 10.91
C GLY A 516 -8.50 -23.85 11.76
N PRO A 517 -9.50 -24.56 11.20
CA PRO A 517 -10.77 -24.80 11.90
C PRO A 517 -10.63 -25.50 13.24
N ASN A 518 -9.72 -26.48 13.34
CA ASN A 518 -9.50 -27.26 14.57
C ASN A 518 -8.68 -26.52 15.63
N LYS A 519 -8.00 -25.42 15.24
CA LYS A 519 -7.16 -24.60 16.13
C LYS A 519 -7.90 -23.35 16.60
N THR A 520 -8.96 -22.94 15.88
CA THR A 520 -9.77 -21.77 16.20
C THR A 520 -10.72 -22.05 17.37
N THR A 521 -10.57 -21.31 18.48
CA THR A 521 -11.47 -21.47 19.64
C THR A 521 -12.68 -20.54 19.58
N PRO A 522 -13.79 -20.88 20.27
CA PRO A 522 -14.90 -19.96 20.47
C PRO A 522 -14.48 -18.62 21.11
N THR A 523 -13.47 -18.67 21.99
CA THR A 523 -12.90 -17.46 22.62
C THR A 523 -12.21 -16.55 21.60
N MET A 524 -11.47 -17.11 20.63
CA MET A 524 -10.88 -16.33 19.55
C MET A 524 -11.94 -15.70 18.65
N LEU A 525 -12.99 -16.45 18.30
CA LEU A 525 -14.11 -15.92 17.50
C LEU A 525 -14.85 -14.80 18.26
N SER A 526 -15.04 -14.97 19.56
CA SER A 526 -15.63 -13.95 20.44
C SER A 526 -14.80 -12.67 20.47
N ALA A 527 -13.47 -12.78 20.53
CA ALA A 527 -12.56 -11.64 20.48
C ALA A 527 -12.71 -10.87 19.15
N TRP A 528 -12.69 -11.58 18.02
CA TRP A 528 -12.85 -10.96 16.70
C TRP A 528 -14.22 -10.35 16.47
N LYS A 529 -15.28 -10.98 16.98
CA LYS A 529 -16.62 -10.37 16.98
C LYS A 529 -16.60 -9.02 17.72
N LYS A 530 -16.02 -8.96 18.92
CA LYS A 530 -15.89 -7.70 19.69
C LYS A 530 -15.09 -6.65 18.93
N LEU A 531 -13.96 -7.03 18.31
CA LEU A 531 -13.16 -6.13 17.50
C LEU A 531 -13.95 -5.60 16.29
N SER A 532 -14.65 -6.47 15.56
CA SER A 532 -15.44 -6.05 14.39
C SER A 532 -16.56 -5.06 14.73
N GLN A 533 -17.13 -5.15 15.93
CA GLN A 533 -18.17 -4.25 16.45
C GLN A 533 -17.60 -3.00 17.13
N THR A 534 -16.28 -2.84 17.13
CA THR A 534 -15.57 -1.71 17.70
C THR A 534 -14.67 -1.09 16.63
N VAL A 535 -13.44 -1.57 16.50
CA VAL A 535 -12.39 -0.98 15.64
C VAL A 535 -12.78 -0.88 14.16
N TRP A 536 -13.67 -1.74 13.67
CA TRP A 536 -14.18 -1.72 12.29
C TRP A 536 -15.62 -1.21 12.15
N ASP A 537 -16.27 -0.77 13.25
CA ASP A 537 -17.59 -0.13 13.23
C ASP A 537 -17.43 1.39 13.47
N SER A 538 -16.57 2.02 12.66
CA SER A 538 -16.45 3.47 12.69
C SER A 538 -17.74 4.11 12.16
N ARG A 539 -18.41 4.87 13.02
CA ARG A 539 -19.62 5.66 12.69
C ARG A 539 -19.38 7.17 12.75
N VAL A 540 -18.14 7.55 13.03
CA VAL A 540 -17.70 8.94 13.04
C VAL A 540 -17.18 9.32 11.65
N GLY A 541 -17.19 10.62 11.33
CA GLY A 541 -16.68 11.14 10.05
C GLY A 541 -15.15 11.09 9.89
N GLN A 542 -14.48 10.09 10.49
CA GLN A 542 -13.03 9.91 10.42
C GLN A 542 -12.62 9.43 9.02
N TRP A 543 -11.57 10.01 8.45
CA TRP A 543 -11.08 9.72 7.10
C TRP A 543 -9.97 8.69 7.06
N SER A 544 -9.25 8.47 8.16
CA SER A 544 -8.10 7.57 8.17
C SER A 544 -8.00 6.84 9.51
N GLN A 545 -7.13 5.84 9.57
CA GLN A 545 -6.73 5.23 10.82
C GLN A 545 -6.13 6.26 11.80
N TYR A 546 -6.14 5.89 13.09
CA TYR A 546 -5.61 6.72 14.17
C TYR A 546 -4.10 6.83 14.11
N LYS A 547 -3.58 7.99 14.52
CA LYS A 547 -2.16 8.17 14.86
C LYS A 547 -2.01 8.05 16.36
N THR A 548 -1.14 7.18 16.87
CA THR A 548 -1.02 6.99 18.32
C THR A 548 -0.20 8.11 18.96
N PHE A 549 -0.14 8.17 20.29
CA PHE A 549 0.77 9.10 20.96
C PHE A 549 2.24 8.75 20.67
N LEU A 550 2.56 7.47 20.41
CA LEU A 550 3.93 7.02 20.19
C LEU A 550 4.60 7.70 18.99
N ASP A 551 3.85 7.80 17.89
CA ASP A 551 4.31 8.29 16.60
C ASP A 551 3.95 9.76 16.35
N ALA A 552 3.44 10.46 17.35
CA ALA A 552 3.41 11.91 17.41
C ALA A 552 4.62 12.46 18.18
N THR A 553 4.99 13.71 17.92
CA THR A 553 6.00 14.40 18.75
C THR A 553 5.45 14.58 20.17
N PRO A 554 6.10 14.05 21.21
CA PRO A 554 5.67 14.23 22.61
C PRO A 554 5.50 15.69 23.01
N ALA A 555 4.41 15.98 23.73
CA ALA A 555 4.08 17.30 24.24
C ALA A 555 3.23 17.20 25.52
N LEU A 556 3.03 18.31 26.23
CA LEU A 556 2.12 18.35 27.40
C LEU A 556 0.65 18.11 27.00
N VAL A 557 0.25 18.54 25.81
CA VAL A 557 -1.08 18.31 25.24
C VAL A 557 -0.89 17.53 23.95
N MET A 558 -1.36 16.28 23.93
CA MET A 558 -1.21 15.41 22.76
C MET A 558 -2.54 15.07 22.09
N GLU A 559 -3.68 15.17 22.80
CA GLU A 559 -4.99 14.84 22.20
C GLU A 559 -5.29 15.71 20.97
N ARG A 560 -5.69 15.05 19.89
CA ARG A 560 -6.04 15.63 18.59
C ARG A 560 -7.34 14.99 18.09
N ASP A 561 -8.43 15.72 18.25
CA ASP A 561 -9.73 15.41 17.69
C ASP A 561 -9.79 15.93 16.24
N SER A 562 -9.30 15.11 15.31
CA SER A 562 -9.26 15.42 13.88
C SER A 562 -9.83 14.26 13.08
N PHE A 563 -10.61 14.58 12.04
CA PHE A 563 -11.12 13.58 11.11
C PHE A 563 -9.98 12.89 10.35
N PHE A 564 -8.86 13.58 10.11
CA PHE A 564 -7.69 13.01 9.43
C PHE A 564 -6.55 12.74 10.41
N MET A 565 -6.15 11.47 10.48
CA MET A 565 -5.12 10.91 11.35
C MET A 565 -5.23 11.35 12.82
N GLY A 566 -6.43 11.64 13.35
CA GLY A 566 -6.63 11.96 14.77
C GLY A 566 -6.11 10.88 15.72
N ASN A 567 -6.02 11.17 17.02
CA ASN A 567 -5.53 10.20 18.01
C ASN A 567 -6.56 9.84 19.09
N LYS A 568 -7.78 10.37 18.95
CA LYS A 568 -8.92 10.04 19.80
C LYS A 568 -9.70 8.88 19.17
N VAL A 569 -9.56 7.70 19.76
CA VAL A 569 -10.25 6.48 19.29
C VAL A 569 -11.78 6.62 19.36
N HIS A 570 -12.49 6.12 18.34
CA HIS A 570 -13.96 6.17 18.27
C HIS A 570 -14.67 5.09 19.10
N TYR A 571 -13.97 4.01 19.45
CA TYR A 571 -14.56 2.80 19.98
C TYR A 571 -14.49 2.69 21.50
N ASN A 572 -15.28 1.76 22.05
CA ASN A 572 -15.23 1.40 23.46
C ASN A 572 -13.92 0.67 23.81
N LYS A 573 -13.02 1.37 24.51
CA LYS A 573 -11.72 0.85 24.97
C LYS A 573 -11.87 -0.41 25.84
N THR A 574 -12.90 -0.49 26.67
CA THR A 574 -13.11 -1.65 27.57
C THR A 574 -13.37 -2.92 26.75
N THR A 575 -14.17 -2.84 25.70
CA THR A 575 -14.47 -3.98 24.81
C THR A 575 -13.22 -4.45 24.05
N VAL A 576 -12.38 -3.52 23.59
CA VAL A 576 -11.11 -3.87 22.90
C VAL A 576 -10.11 -4.52 23.87
N VAL A 577 -9.98 -4.02 25.10
CA VAL A 577 -9.12 -4.64 26.13
C VAL A 577 -9.62 -6.05 26.51
N GLN A 578 -10.94 -6.27 26.54
CA GLN A 578 -11.52 -7.59 26.75
C GLN A 578 -11.16 -8.55 25.60
N ALA A 579 -11.31 -8.10 24.34
CA ALA A 579 -10.95 -8.88 23.17
C ALA A 579 -9.45 -9.24 23.15
N TRP A 580 -8.57 -8.30 23.50
CA TRP A 580 -7.13 -8.57 23.66
C TRP A 580 -6.88 -9.67 24.69
N GLY A 581 -7.51 -9.59 25.85
CA GLY A 581 -7.39 -10.61 26.89
C GLY A 581 -7.92 -11.97 26.49
N GLU A 582 -8.98 -12.02 25.68
CA GLU A 582 -9.53 -13.26 25.10
C GLU A 582 -8.57 -13.86 24.07
N LEU A 583 -7.97 -13.04 23.20
CA LEU A 583 -7.05 -13.50 22.17
C LEU A 583 -5.73 -14.04 22.77
N VAL A 584 -5.13 -13.31 23.71
CA VAL A 584 -3.87 -13.73 24.37
C VAL A 584 -4.06 -14.96 25.27
N ARG A 585 -5.22 -15.12 25.90
CA ARG A 585 -5.51 -16.28 26.78
C ARG A 585 -6.14 -17.46 26.05
N GLY A 586 -6.72 -17.25 24.88
CA GLY A 586 -7.42 -18.26 24.08
C GLY A 586 -6.54 -19.41 23.59
N VAL A 587 -5.22 -19.31 23.79
CA VAL A 587 -4.21 -20.34 23.47
C VAL A 587 -3.95 -21.32 24.61
N LYS A 588 -4.42 -21.04 25.85
CA LYS A 588 -4.17 -21.93 27.00
C LYS A 588 -4.91 -23.26 26.83
N GLY A 589 -4.16 -24.37 26.88
CA GLY A 589 -4.73 -25.73 26.89
C GLY A 589 -4.91 -26.40 25.52
N GLN A 590 -4.38 -25.83 24.43
CA GLN A 590 -4.41 -26.48 23.12
C GLN A 590 -3.21 -27.42 22.89
N GLN A 591 -3.49 -28.63 22.39
CA GLN A 591 -2.51 -29.70 22.14
C GLN A 591 -1.58 -29.42 20.94
N SER A 592 -2.05 -28.66 19.94
CA SER A 592 -1.23 -28.15 18.82
C SER A 592 -1.29 -26.62 18.86
N LEU A 593 -0.16 -25.97 19.14
CA LEU A 593 -0.15 -24.55 19.51
C LEU A 593 -0.47 -23.64 18.32
N PRO A 594 -1.43 -22.69 18.44
CA PRO A 594 -1.60 -21.59 17.49
C PRO A 594 -0.35 -20.71 17.32
N SER A 595 0.64 -20.83 18.20
CA SER A 595 1.89 -20.06 18.17
C SER A 595 2.78 -20.34 16.96
N GLU A 596 2.56 -21.44 16.23
CA GLU A 596 3.29 -21.71 14.97
C GLU A 596 2.64 -21.06 13.75
N ILE A 597 1.38 -20.61 13.87
CA ILE A 597 0.64 -20.02 12.76
C ILE A 597 1.04 -18.55 12.62
N SER A 598 1.72 -18.20 11.53
CA SER A 598 2.16 -16.84 11.20
C SER A 598 1.02 -15.80 11.34
N SER A 599 -0.12 -16.06 10.69
CA SER A 599 -1.29 -15.16 10.72
C SER A 599 -1.90 -14.98 12.11
N PHE A 600 -1.89 -15.99 12.97
CA PHE A 600 -2.34 -15.85 14.36
C PHE A 600 -1.36 -15.00 15.18
N ARG A 601 -0.05 -15.25 15.05
CA ARG A 601 0.99 -14.44 15.69
C ARG A 601 0.87 -12.97 15.27
N TYR A 602 0.66 -12.72 13.98
CA TYR A 602 0.44 -11.40 13.43
C TYR A 602 -0.71 -10.69 14.14
N ASP A 603 -1.86 -11.33 14.23
CA ASP A 603 -3.06 -10.76 14.83
C ASP A 603 -2.92 -10.52 16.34
N VAL A 604 -2.24 -11.43 17.06
CA VAL A 604 -1.91 -11.24 18.48
C VAL A 604 -1.03 -10.00 18.68
N ILE A 605 -0.04 -9.78 17.81
CA ILE A 605 0.81 -8.59 17.87
C ILE A 605 -0.01 -7.34 17.58
N ASP A 606 -0.83 -7.35 16.54
CA ASP A 606 -1.62 -6.19 16.11
C ASP A 606 -2.61 -5.74 17.19
N VAL A 607 -3.35 -6.68 17.79
CA VAL A 607 -4.27 -6.37 18.89
C VAL A 607 -3.50 -5.95 20.16
N THR A 608 -2.34 -6.56 20.44
CA THR A 608 -1.53 -6.17 21.61
C THR A 608 -1.03 -4.74 21.47
N ARG A 609 -0.38 -4.38 20.35
CA ARG A 609 0.14 -3.02 20.15
C ARG A 609 -0.98 -1.99 20.07
N GLU A 610 -2.13 -2.32 19.49
CA GLU A 610 -3.32 -1.45 19.51
C GLU A 610 -3.70 -1.07 20.96
N VAL A 611 -3.80 -2.05 21.87
CA VAL A 611 -4.14 -1.75 23.28
C VAL A 611 -3.02 -0.95 23.97
N LEU A 612 -1.76 -1.36 23.82
CA LEU A 612 -0.65 -0.65 24.48
C LEU A 612 -0.58 0.82 24.02
N LEU A 613 -0.77 1.09 22.73
CA LEU A 613 -0.52 2.41 22.15
C LEU A 613 -1.77 3.31 22.07
N ALA A 614 -2.96 2.74 21.86
CA ALA A 614 -4.20 3.51 21.75
C ALA A 614 -4.99 3.60 23.06
N VAL A 615 -4.68 2.74 24.04
CA VAL A 615 -5.34 2.75 25.36
C VAL A 615 -4.35 3.08 26.48
N VAL A 616 -3.28 2.29 26.63
CA VAL A 616 -2.40 2.40 27.82
C VAL A 616 -1.52 3.65 27.78
N LEU A 617 -0.85 3.92 26.65
CA LEU A 617 0.06 5.05 26.51
C LEU A 617 -0.63 6.41 26.74
N PRO A 618 -1.82 6.72 26.15
CA PRO A 618 -2.52 7.96 26.44
C PRO A 618 -2.88 8.12 27.92
N GLY A 619 -3.33 7.04 28.58
CA GLY A 619 -3.64 7.09 30.02
C GLY A 619 -2.42 7.36 30.89
N LEU A 620 -1.28 6.71 30.60
CA LEU A 620 -0.02 6.99 31.30
C LEU A 620 0.51 8.39 31.03
N HIS A 621 0.35 8.90 29.81
CA HIS A 621 0.71 10.27 29.46
C HIS A 621 -0.08 11.29 30.30
N HIS A 622 -1.40 11.08 30.46
CA HIS A 622 -2.22 11.95 31.31
C HIS A 622 -1.78 11.95 32.77
N GLU A 623 -1.45 10.78 33.34
CA GLU A 623 -0.90 10.71 34.70
C GLU A 623 0.48 11.40 34.80
N LEU A 624 1.35 11.22 33.79
CA LEU A 624 2.67 11.84 33.73
C LEU A 624 2.58 13.37 33.73
N VAL A 625 1.72 13.93 32.86
CA VAL A 625 1.45 15.37 32.79
C VAL A 625 0.77 15.87 34.07
N GLY A 626 -0.14 15.07 34.66
CA GLY A 626 -0.75 15.37 35.94
C GLY A 626 0.28 15.50 37.07
N ALA A 627 1.26 14.60 37.13
CA ALA A 627 2.36 14.68 38.10
C ALA A 627 3.26 15.91 37.85
N TYR A 628 3.52 16.24 36.59
CA TYR A 628 4.25 17.47 36.23
C TYR A 628 3.52 18.73 36.71
N ASN A 629 2.22 18.84 36.42
CA ASN A 629 1.40 19.99 36.80
C ASN A 629 1.25 20.13 38.33
N ALA A 630 1.26 19.01 39.06
CA ALA A 630 1.24 18.99 40.53
C ALA A 630 2.62 19.22 41.16
N SER A 631 3.67 19.45 40.36
CA SER A 631 5.07 19.54 40.82
C SER A 631 5.56 18.30 41.62
N ASP A 632 4.97 17.13 41.37
CA ASP A 632 5.33 15.88 42.06
C ASP A 632 6.49 15.19 41.31
N ALA A 633 7.71 15.61 41.63
CA ALA A 633 8.92 15.09 40.98
C ALA A 633 9.12 13.58 41.21
N SER A 634 8.69 13.03 42.35
CA SER A 634 8.84 11.61 42.65
C SER A 634 7.90 10.76 41.80
N ARG A 635 6.63 11.16 41.71
CA ARG A 635 5.64 10.48 40.86
C ARG A 635 5.97 10.64 39.39
N LEU A 636 6.43 11.82 38.95
CA LEU A 636 6.89 12.06 37.57
C LEU A 636 8.03 11.10 37.18
N ARG A 637 9.02 10.90 38.05
CA ARG A 637 10.13 9.95 37.80
C ARG A 637 9.64 8.51 37.69
N ALA A 638 8.71 8.10 38.57
CA ALA A 638 8.15 6.75 38.54
C ALA A 638 7.33 6.50 37.25
N LEU A 639 6.43 7.41 36.91
CA LEU A 639 5.61 7.34 35.70
C LEU A 639 6.46 7.39 34.43
N GLY A 640 7.51 8.21 34.41
CA GLY A 640 8.46 8.26 33.30
C GLY A 640 9.11 6.90 33.01
N LYS A 641 9.54 6.17 34.06
CA LYS A 641 10.05 4.80 33.91
C LYS A 641 8.98 3.85 33.38
N THR A 642 7.75 3.95 33.87
CA THR A 642 6.61 3.14 33.44
C THR A 642 6.28 3.37 31.96
N VAL A 643 6.27 4.62 31.49
CA VAL A 643 6.06 4.96 30.06
C VAL A 643 7.16 4.35 29.20
N LEU A 644 8.43 4.49 29.58
CA LEU A 644 9.53 3.90 28.82
C LEU A 644 9.46 2.37 28.80
N GLN A 645 9.05 1.74 29.90
CA GLN A 645 8.85 0.29 29.97
C GLN A 645 7.73 -0.19 29.04
N LEU A 646 6.63 0.57 28.91
CA LEU A 646 5.55 0.27 27.96
C LEU A 646 6.06 0.30 26.51
N ILE A 647 6.86 1.31 26.18
CA ILE A 647 7.45 1.46 24.85
C ILE A 647 8.45 0.32 24.58
N ASP A 648 9.26 -0.05 25.57
CA ASP A 648 10.20 -1.19 25.46
C ASP A 648 9.47 -2.54 25.29
N ASP A 649 8.34 -2.75 25.98
CA ASP A 649 7.52 -3.96 25.79
C ASP A 649 6.82 -3.98 24.43
N THR A 650 6.38 -2.81 23.95
CA THR A 650 5.82 -2.67 22.61
C THR A 650 6.86 -3.03 21.54
N ASP A 651 8.09 -2.50 21.65
CA ASP A 651 9.19 -2.89 20.75
C ASP A 651 9.48 -4.39 20.82
N ARG A 652 9.45 -4.98 22.02
CA ARG A 652 9.69 -6.41 22.23
C ARG A 652 8.69 -7.29 21.48
N ILE A 653 7.38 -7.02 21.58
CA ILE A 653 6.37 -7.84 20.88
C ILE A 653 6.44 -7.67 19.36
N LEU A 654 6.71 -6.45 18.88
CA LEU A 654 6.85 -6.17 17.45
C LEU A 654 8.04 -6.91 16.81
N ASN A 655 9.15 -7.09 17.55
CA ASN A 655 10.30 -7.86 17.09
C ASN A 655 10.06 -9.39 17.04
N THR A 656 8.88 -9.88 17.41
CA THR A 656 8.56 -11.33 17.32
C THR A 656 8.02 -11.73 15.95
N HIS A 657 7.83 -10.81 15.00
CA HIS A 657 7.34 -11.13 13.66
C HIS A 657 7.88 -10.15 12.60
N SER A 658 8.41 -10.69 11.51
CA SER A 658 9.05 -9.95 10.42
C SER A 658 8.22 -8.83 9.78
N HIS A 659 6.89 -8.93 9.73
CA HIS A 659 5.99 -7.86 9.22
C HIS A 659 5.96 -6.60 10.12
N PHE A 660 6.43 -6.72 11.36
CA PHE A 660 6.45 -5.63 12.34
C PHE A 660 7.86 -5.18 12.68
N MET A 661 8.84 -5.37 11.79
CA MET A 661 10.25 -5.09 12.08
C MET A 661 10.85 -4.09 11.09
N LEU A 662 11.49 -3.04 11.63
CA LEU A 662 12.27 -2.10 10.83
C LEU A 662 13.44 -2.81 10.14
N GLY A 663 14.04 -3.81 10.81
CA GLY A 663 15.14 -4.56 10.23
C GLY A 663 14.77 -5.28 8.93
N SER A 664 13.55 -5.81 8.81
CA SER A 664 13.08 -6.43 7.55
C SER A 664 13.08 -5.41 6.41
N TRP A 665 12.44 -4.25 6.64
CA TRP A 665 12.35 -3.15 5.68
C TRP A 665 13.73 -2.64 5.22
N LEU A 666 14.65 -2.44 6.16
CA LEU A 666 15.99 -1.94 5.84
C LEU A 666 16.86 -3.01 5.16
N VAL A 667 16.70 -4.29 5.50
CA VAL A 667 17.39 -5.39 4.81
C VAL A 667 16.93 -5.47 3.36
N ASP A 668 15.63 -5.37 3.10
CA ASP A 668 15.09 -5.36 1.74
C ASP A 668 15.60 -4.16 0.95
N ALA A 669 15.57 -2.96 1.55
CA ALA A 669 16.11 -1.75 0.93
C ALA A 669 17.59 -1.92 0.52
N ARG A 670 18.43 -2.40 1.42
CA ARG A 670 19.87 -2.63 1.13
C ARG A 670 20.06 -3.72 0.08
N ALA A 671 19.25 -4.78 0.09
CA ALA A 671 19.38 -5.89 -0.85
C ALA A 671 19.26 -5.43 -2.32
N ARG A 672 18.46 -4.40 -2.59
CA ARG A 672 18.30 -3.82 -3.94
C ARG A 672 19.59 -3.23 -4.51
N ALA A 673 20.58 -2.88 -3.68
CA ALA A 673 21.88 -2.45 -4.17
C ALA A 673 22.66 -3.55 -4.91
N ALA A 674 22.26 -4.81 -4.78
CA ALA A 674 22.86 -5.93 -5.51
C ALA A 674 22.25 -6.16 -6.90
N ASP A 675 21.11 -5.51 -7.19
CA ASP A 675 20.34 -5.79 -8.40
C ASP A 675 21.15 -5.45 -9.66
N ARG A 676 20.96 -6.30 -10.69
CA ARG A 676 21.63 -6.17 -11.98
C ARG A 676 20.88 -5.17 -12.85
N GLY A 677 21.60 -4.19 -13.38
CA GLY A 677 21.09 -3.20 -14.31
C GLY A 677 20.96 -3.77 -15.72
N LEU A 678 20.86 -2.89 -16.71
CA LEU A 678 20.59 -3.28 -18.10
C LEU A 678 21.71 -4.08 -18.76
N ASP A 679 22.94 -3.86 -18.31
CA ASP A 679 24.14 -4.55 -18.79
C ASP A 679 24.31 -5.95 -18.18
N GLY A 680 23.43 -6.36 -17.26
CA GLY A 680 23.50 -7.63 -16.56
C GLY A 680 24.67 -7.74 -15.57
N THR A 681 25.44 -6.68 -15.35
CA THR A 681 26.59 -6.71 -14.45
C THR A 681 26.18 -6.42 -13.02
N SER A 682 26.97 -6.94 -12.06
CA SER A 682 26.80 -6.59 -10.64
C SER A 682 27.60 -5.34 -10.31
N PRO A 683 27.11 -4.47 -9.39
CA PRO A 683 27.87 -3.29 -8.99
C PRO A 683 29.17 -3.65 -8.28
N THR A 684 30.19 -2.79 -8.40
CA THR A 684 31.45 -2.97 -7.67
C THR A 684 31.22 -2.95 -6.16
N PRO A 685 32.04 -3.62 -5.33
CA PRO A 685 31.82 -3.66 -3.89
C PRO A 685 31.76 -2.27 -3.22
N SER A 686 32.59 -1.32 -3.67
CA SER A 686 32.60 0.04 -3.12
C SER A 686 31.35 0.83 -3.49
N PHE A 687 30.92 0.78 -4.76
CA PHE A 687 29.67 1.40 -5.20
C PHE A 687 28.48 0.79 -4.47
N ARG A 688 28.43 -0.55 -4.41
CA ARG A 688 27.36 -1.28 -3.74
C ARG A 688 27.22 -0.83 -2.30
N ARG A 689 28.32 -0.76 -1.53
CA ARG A 689 28.24 -0.37 -0.12
C ARG A 689 27.65 1.03 0.07
N ALA A 690 28.11 2.00 -0.72
CA ALA A 690 27.57 3.36 -0.67
C ALA A 690 26.10 3.42 -1.12
N TYR A 691 25.73 2.60 -2.12
CA TYR A 691 24.36 2.51 -2.60
C TYR A 691 23.41 1.86 -1.58
N GLU A 692 23.87 0.85 -0.83
CA GLU A 692 23.12 0.28 0.29
C GLU A 692 22.81 1.33 1.36
N ASP A 693 23.79 2.18 1.70
CA ASP A 693 23.62 3.25 2.69
C ASP A 693 22.67 4.35 2.17
N TYR A 694 22.71 4.66 0.87
CA TYR A 694 21.74 5.55 0.21
C TYR A 694 20.30 5.01 0.29
N LEU A 695 20.09 3.75 -0.06
CA LEU A 695 18.76 3.11 -0.02
C LEU A 695 18.23 3.03 1.42
N GLU A 696 19.09 2.69 2.39
CA GLU A 696 18.71 2.67 3.80
C GLU A 696 18.32 4.06 4.32
N TYR A 697 19.05 5.10 3.93
CA TYR A 697 18.73 6.49 4.31
C TYR A 697 17.31 6.88 3.86
N HIS A 698 16.97 6.63 2.59
CA HIS A 698 15.63 6.92 2.07
C HIS A 698 14.54 6.03 2.67
N ALA A 699 14.85 4.76 2.95
CA ALA A 699 13.95 3.83 3.63
C ALA A 699 13.61 4.31 5.05
N ARG A 700 14.58 4.88 5.78
CA ARG A 700 14.40 5.50 7.10
C ARG A 700 13.63 6.81 7.01
N LEU A 701 13.99 7.66 6.05
CA LEU A 701 13.39 8.98 5.86
C LEU A 701 11.89 8.88 5.62
N LEU A 702 11.44 7.96 4.75
CA LEU A 702 10.03 7.82 4.38
C LEU A 702 9.13 7.46 5.57
N VAL A 703 9.63 6.63 6.49
CA VAL A 703 8.85 6.17 7.65
C VAL A 703 9.00 7.07 8.89
N THR A 704 9.70 8.19 8.75
CA THR A 704 9.92 9.18 9.82
C THR A 704 9.68 10.59 9.29
N TRP A 705 10.72 11.35 8.94
CA TRP A 705 10.63 12.76 8.55
C TRP A 705 9.86 13.01 7.26
N TRP A 706 9.76 12.00 6.39
CA TRP A 706 9.24 12.04 5.02
C TRP A 706 10.05 12.98 4.11
N GLY A 707 10.20 14.25 4.47
CA GLY A 707 10.92 15.27 3.70
C GLY A 707 12.28 15.66 4.27
N PRO A 708 12.89 16.73 3.74
CA PRO A 708 14.24 17.16 4.11
C PRO A 708 14.30 17.80 5.52
N GLN A 709 13.16 18.13 6.13
CA GLN A 709 13.11 18.71 7.47
C GLN A 709 12.09 17.93 8.33
N GLY A 710 12.53 17.40 9.46
CA GLY A 710 11.71 16.51 10.31
C GLY A 710 10.54 17.11 11.08
N GLN A 711 10.18 18.36 10.80
CA GLN A 711 9.06 19.08 11.43
C GLN A 711 8.07 19.68 10.41
N GLN A 712 8.16 19.20 9.18
CA GLN A 712 7.24 19.54 8.10
C GLN A 712 5.86 18.89 8.30
N THR A 713 4.90 19.29 7.49
CA THR A 713 3.51 18.85 7.57
C THR A 713 3.38 17.32 7.48
N LEU A 714 4.28 16.67 6.71
CA LEU A 714 4.32 15.21 6.56
C LEU A 714 5.29 14.49 7.51
N ALA A 715 5.87 15.20 8.49
CA ALA A 715 6.65 14.54 9.52
C ALA A 715 5.80 13.45 10.22
N ASP A 716 6.38 12.26 10.31
CA ASP A 716 5.77 11.04 10.80
C ASP A 716 4.51 10.59 10.02
N TYR A 717 4.21 11.13 8.82
CA TYR A 717 3.04 10.69 8.04
C TYR A 717 3.14 9.20 7.69
N GLY A 718 4.32 8.78 7.23
CA GLY A 718 4.64 7.39 6.95
C GLY A 718 5.03 6.57 8.19
N SER A 719 4.68 7.01 9.41
CA SER A 719 5.07 6.33 10.66
C SER A 719 4.70 4.84 10.65
N LYS A 720 5.49 4.06 11.40
CA LYS A 720 5.26 2.63 11.58
C LYS A 720 5.36 2.23 13.05
N HIS A 721 4.55 1.29 13.50
CA HIS A 721 4.74 0.56 14.75
C HIS A 721 5.62 -0.66 14.48
N TRP A 722 6.91 -0.41 14.26
CA TRP A 722 7.89 -1.45 13.96
C TRP A 722 8.93 -1.61 15.07
N GLY A 723 9.19 -2.85 15.48
CA GLY A 723 10.32 -3.21 16.33
C GLY A 723 11.63 -2.73 15.72
N GLY A 724 12.50 -2.18 16.55
CA GLY A 724 13.67 -1.42 16.11
C GLY A 724 13.35 0.06 15.91
N LEU A 725 12.31 0.43 15.15
CA LEU A 725 11.90 1.83 15.01
C LEU A 725 11.37 2.38 16.35
N VAL A 726 10.52 1.61 17.03
CA VAL A 726 9.99 1.97 18.35
C VAL A 726 11.11 2.23 19.35
N LYS A 727 12.07 1.32 19.47
CA LYS A 727 13.17 1.46 20.42
C LYS A 727 14.24 2.48 20.03
N THR A 728 14.54 2.65 18.74
CA THR A 728 15.68 3.46 18.31
C THR A 728 15.32 4.86 17.84
N PHE A 729 14.04 5.13 17.56
CA PHE A 729 13.55 6.44 17.12
C PHE A 729 12.52 7.03 18.10
N TYR A 730 11.37 6.37 18.33
CA TYR A 730 10.32 6.96 19.18
C TYR A 730 10.69 6.96 20.67
N ARG A 731 11.26 5.87 21.20
CA ARG A 731 11.65 5.79 22.62
C ARG A 731 12.60 6.93 23.02
N PRO A 732 13.67 7.26 22.26
CA PRO A 732 14.47 8.46 22.47
C PRO A 732 13.67 9.76 22.58
N ARG A 733 12.67 9.98 21.72
CA ARG A 733 11.80 11.17 21.78
C ARG A 733 11.09 11.27 23.13
N TRP A 734 10.52 10.16 23.58
CA TRP A 734 9.80 10.07 24.86
C TRP A 734 10.73 10.22 26.06
N GLU A 735 11.90 9.59 26.03
CA GLU A 735 12.93 9.70 27.08
C GLU A 735 13.42 11.14 27.21
N LEU A 736 13.70 11.82 26.09
CA LEU A 736 14.08 13.22 26.07
C LEU A 736 12.97 14.12 26.63
N PHE A 737 11.71 13.87 26.26
CA PHE A 737 10.56 14.61 26.79
C PHE A 737 10.44 14.46 28.31
N ILE A 738 10.48 13.23 28.82
CA ILE A 738 10.45 12.93 30.26
C ILE A 738 11.60 13.62 30.99
N ASN A 739 12.82 13.60 30.43
CA ASN A 739 13.98 14.26 31.00
C ASN A 739 13.81 15.78 31.06
N HIS A 740 13.19 16.40 30.06
CA HIS A 740 12.87 17.83 30.09
C HIS A 740 11.86 18.15 31.20
N LEU A 741 10.82 17.33 31.38
CA LEU A 741 9.86 17.51 32.49
C LEU A 741 10.55 17.37 33.85
N GLN A 742 11.45 16.40 34.02
CA GLN A 742 12.19 16.21 35.27
C GLN A 742 13.14 17.37 35.57
N LYS A 743 13.85 17.88 34.55
CA LYS A 743 14.71 19.07 34.68
C LYS A 743 13.92 20.31 35.04
N ALA A 744 12.70 20.43 34.52
CA ALA A 744 11.80 21.55 34.85
C ALA A 744 11.36 21.56 36.32
N LEU A 745 11.30 20.39 36.99
CA LEU A 745 10.99 20.28 38.42
C LEU A 745 12.22 20.26 39.33
N ALA A 746 13.44 20.32 38.79
CA ALA A 746 14.65 20.41 39.60
C ALA A 746 14.79 21.81 40.24
N PRO A 747 15.54 21.96 41.35
CA PRO A 747 15.81 23.27 41.92
C PRO A 747 16.42 24.23 40.89
N GLY A 748 15.77 25.39 40.67
CA GLY A 748 16.18 26.36 39.64
C GLY A 748 15.83 25.97 38.19
N GLY A 749 15.05 24.90 37.99
CA GLY A 749 14.57 24.45 36.69
C GLY A 749 13.64 25.46 36.02
N LYS A 750 13.71 25.54 34.68
CA LYS A 750 12.76 26.33 33.87
C LYS A 750 11.57 25.45 33.46
N PRO A 751 10.36 26.02 33.33
CA PRO A 751 9.20 25.28 32.80
C PRO A 751 9.49 24.62 31.45
N PHE A 752 8.76 23.53 31.16
CA PHE A 752 8.90 22.82 29.90
C PHE A 752 8.61 23.75 28.72
N ASP A 753 9.53 23.75 27.75
CA ASP A 753 9.43 24.50 26.51
C ASP A 753 9.43 23.52 25.33
N LEU A 754 8.34 23.55 24.55
CA LEU A 754 8.11 22.63 23.45
C LEU A 754 9.11 22.85 22.31
N ASP A 755 9.51 24.09 22.03
CA ASP A 755 10.41 24.42 20.92
C ASP A 755 11.86 24.04 21.24
N ILE A 756 12.28 24.23 22.50
CA ILE A 756 13.58 23.74 22.98
C ILE A 756 13.63 22.21 22.89
N TYR A 757 12.57 21.52 23.34
CA TYR A 757 12.46 20.07 23.20
C TYR A 757 12.51 19.62 21.73
N LYS A 758 11.68 20.23 20.87
CA LYS A 758 11.60 19.94 19.44
C LYS A 758 12.95 20.08 18.75
N LYS A 759 13.70 21.14 19.04
CA LYS A 759 15.05 21.35 18.51
C LYS A 759 16.02 20.25 18.95
N ALA A 760 15.98 19.85 20.22
CA ALA A 760 16.82 18.77 20.74
C ALA A 760 16.44 17.40 20.14
N SER A 761 15.13 17.13 19.97
CA SER A 761 14.61 15.91 19.35
C SER A 761 15.07 15.80 17.90
N LEU A 762 14.92 16.88 17.10
CA LEU A 762 15.40 16.92 15.72
C LEU A 762 16.88 16.62 15.58
N ALA A 763 17.71 17.11 16.50
CA ALA A 763 19.15 16.83 16.47
C ALA A 763 19.44 15.33 16.67
N GLN A 764 18.73 14.67 17.59
CA GLN A 764 18.86 13.22 17.79
C GLN A 764 18.34 12.41 16.59
N GLU A 765 17.22 12.83 16.02
CA GLU A 765 16.60 12.19 14.86
C GLU A 765 17.47 12.33 13.60
N ALA A 766 18.10 13.48 13.38
CA ALA A 766 19.06 13.69 12.29
C ALA A 766 20.23 12.70 12.37
N ILE A 767 20.75 12.47 13.59
CA ILE A 767 21.81 11.47 13.82
C ILE A 767 21.30 10.07 13.46
N TRP A 768 20.09 9.71 13.91
CA TRP A 768 19.48 8.41 13.61
C TRP A 768 19.32 8.15 12.11
N LEU A 769 18.91 9.16 11.33
CA LEU A 769 18.77 9.03 9.88
C LEU A 769 20.07 8.67 9.16
N THR A 770 21.20 9.15 9.67
CA THR A 770 22.53 8.89 9.07
C THR A 770 23.15 7.56 9.50
N GLN A 771 22.50 6.80 10.38
CA GLN A 771 22.98 5.48 10.79
C GLN A 771 22.76 4.44 9.67
N SER A 772 23.64 3.44 9.63
CA SER A 772 23.60 2.35 8.65
C SER A 772 23.71 0.98 9.32
N LEU A 773 22.88 0.03 8.90
CA LEU A 773 22.92 -1.35 9.37
C LEU A 773 24.31 -1.98 9.15
N GLY A 774 24.81 -2.68 10.17
CA GLY A 774 26.07 -3.42 10.10
C GLY A 774 27.34 -2.56 10.03
N SER A 775 27.24 -1.23 10.08
CA SER A 775 28.41 -0.37 10.26
C SER A 775 28.98 -0.53 11.69
N LYS A 776 30.25 -0.92 11.82
CA LYS A 776 30.95 -0.77 13.11
C LYS A 776 31.12 0.73 13.34
N ARG A 777 30.63 1.19 14.49
CA ARG A 777 30.63 2.59 14.96
C ARG A 777 31.91 3.33 14.53
N LYS A 778 31.84 4.19 13.52
CA LYS A 778 32.81 5.27 13.39
C LYS A 778 32.31 6.39 14.30
N ASN A 779 33.06 6.68 15.36
CA ASN A 779 32.88 7.91 16.11
C ASN A 779 33.03 9.07 15.12
N ALA A 780 31.94 9.77 14.83
CA ALA A 780 32.02 11.03 14.11
C ALA A 780 32.46 12.11 15.11
N VAL A 781 33.76 12.41 15.06
CA VAL A 781 34.47 13.70 15.21
C VAL A 781 33.84 14.79 16.09
N ASP A 782 34.55 15.09 17.17
CA ASP A 782 34.93 16.42 17.70
C ASP A 782 34.09 17.62 17.23
N ASN A 783 33.05 17.92 18.01
CA ASN A 783 32.70 19.30 18.38
C ASN A 783 31.93 19.25 19.70
N GLU A 784 32.40 20.00 20.69
CA GLU A 784 31.88 20.08 22.06
C GLU A 784 30.43 20.58 22.09
N VAL A 785 29.49 19.64 22.10
CA VAL A 785 28.29 19.71 22.93
C VAL A 785 28.10 18.31 23.50
N ALA A 786 28.16 18.18 24.82
CA ALA A 786 27.94 16.90 25.51
C ALA A 786 26.50 16.42 25.27
N ILE A 787 26.26 15.72 24.16
CA ILE A 787 25.05 14.96 23.92
C ILE A 787 25.24 13.63 24.65
N GLU A 788 24.72 13.58 25.88
CA GLU A 788 24.58 12.34 26.62
C GLU A 788 23.95 11.27 25.73
N SER A 789 24.44 10.05 25.89
CA SER A 789 24.16 8.85 25.11
C SER A 789 22.68 8.60 24.77
N VAL A 790 22.21 8.98 23.58
CA VAL A 790 20.83 8.65 23.14
C VAL A 790 20.82 8.06 21.72
N GLY A 791 20.06 6.98 21.51
CA GLY A 791 19.90 6.28 20.21
C GLY A 791 20.75 5.02 19.99
N ARG A 792 21.16 4.32 21.05
CA ARG A 792 22.17 3.23 21.03
C ARG A 792 21.60 1.80 20.93
N GLY A 793 20.39 1.62 20.42
CA GLY A 793 19.73 0.29 20.33
C GLY A 793 20.11 -0.48 19.05
N ARG A 794 20.31 -1.80 19.17
CA ARG A 794 20.47 -2.70 18.02
C ARG A 794 19.12 -2.88 17.32
N ILE A 795 19.07 -2.65 16.01
CA ILE A 795 17.93 -3.04 15.16
C ILE A 795 18.08 -4.54 14.87
N GLU A 796 17.07 -5.33 15.23
CA GLU A 796 17.05 -6.75 14.96
C GLU A 796 16.63 -6.99 13.50
N THR A 797 17.32 -7.90 12.80
CA THR A 797 17.04 -8.26 11.39
C THR A 797 16.41 -9.65 11.24
N LYS A 798 16.12 -10.31 12.36
CA LYS A 798 15.42 -11.59 12.45
C LYS A 798 14.47 -11.56 13.64
N GLU A 799 13.39 -12.33 13.53
CA GLU A 799 12.40 -12.49 14.60
C GLU A 799 13.07 -12.95 15.90
N LYS A 800 12.62 -12.39 17.03
CA LYS A 800 13.23 -12.62 18.34
C LYS A 800 12.18 -12.90 19.40
N GLY A 801 12.20 -14.13 19.91
CA GLY A 801 11.29 -14.61 20.96
C GLY A 801 9.99 -15.18 20.40
N ASP A 802 9.29 -15.95 21.23
CA ASP A 802 7.98 -16.51 20.90
C ASP A 802 6.89 -15.46 21.10
N THR A 803 6.12 -15.16 20.04
CA THR A 803 5.08 -14.13 20.04
C THR A 803 4.06 -14.33 21.15
N VAL A 804 3.60 -15.56 21.37
CA VAL A 804 2.52 -15.87 22.32
C VAL A 804 3.02 -15.73 23.76
N GLN A 805 4.22 -16.26 24.06
CA GLN A 805 4.84 -16.12 25.38
C GLN A 805 5.11 -14.66 25.72
N VAL A 806 5.60 -13.87 24.75
CA VAL A 806 5.83 -12.43 24.93
C VAL A 806 4.49 -11.72 25.17
N ALA A 807 3.45 -12.01 24.39
CA ALA A 807 2.13 -11.41 24.57
C ALA A 807 1.51 -11.75 25.94
N GLN A 808 1.66 -12.99 26.41
CA GLN A 808 1.20 -13.40 27.75
C GLN A 808 1.96 -12.68 28.87
N SER A 809 3.28 -12.51 28.72
CA SER A 809 4.10 -11.74 29.66
C SER A 809 3.67 -10.27 29.71
N ILE A 810 3.39 -9.67 28.55
CA ILE A 810 2.89 -8.29 28.45
C ILE A 810 1.50 -8.16 29.06
N TRP A 811 0.59 -9.10 28.78
CA TRP A 811 -0.73 -9.14 29.41
C TRP A 811 -0.62 -9.21 30.95
N GLY A 812 0.29 -10.03 31.47
CA GLY A 812 0.52 -10.12 32.92
C GLY A 812 0.97 -8.80 33.56
N ARG A 813 1.66 -7.92 32.81
CA ARG A 813 2.12 -6.62 33.28
C ARG A 813 1.09 -5.50 33.07
N TRP A 814 0.44 -5.49 31.91
CA TRP A 814 -0.35 -4.36 31.45
C TRP A 814 -1.86 -4.62 31.42
N GLY A 815 -2.31 -5.87 31.57
CA GLY A 815 -3.73 -6.23 31.47
C GLY A 815 -4.61 -5.51 32.50
N GLU A 816 -4.21 -5.48 33.77
CA GLU A 816 -4.94 -4.76 34.82
C GLU A 816 -4.88 -3.24 34.60
N VAL A 817 -3.71 -2.72 34.22
CA VAL A 817 -3.50 -1.29 33.92
C VAL A 817 -4.41 -0.84 32.77
N ALA A 818 -4.46 -1.60 31.69
CA ALA A 818 -5.32 -1.35 30.53
C ALA A 818 -6.80 -1.37 30.92
N GLN A 819 -7.22 -2.33 31.76
CA GLN A 819 -8.60 -2.39 32.26
C GLN A 819 -8.98 -1.19 33.12
N LYS A 820 -8.06 -0.69 33.97
CA LYS A 820 -8.28 0.53 34.77
C LYS A 820 -8.40 1.76 33.89
N ILE A 821 -7.44 2.00 32.99
CA ILE A 821 -7.48 3.14 32.06
C ILE A 821 -8.73 3.09 31.18
N ALA A 822 -9.08 1.92 30.64
CA ALA A 822 -10.22 1.79 29.73
C ALA A 822 -11.57 2.12 30.39
N LYS A 823 -11.65 2.06 31.74
CA LYS A 823 -12.81 2.47 32.54
C LYS A 823 -12.74 3.92 33.01
N GLY A 824 -11.69 4.66 32.67
CA GLY A 824 -11.45 6.04 33.11
C GLY A 824 -10.87 6.16 34.52
N ASN A 825 -10.33 5.08 35.10
CA ASN A 825 -9.72 5.11 36.43
C ASN A 825 -8.26 5.56 36.36
N ARG A 826 -7.80 6.26 37.41
CA ARG A 826 -6.39 6.61 37.61
C ARG A 826 -5.54 5.36 37.94
N ILE A 827 -4.24 5.44 37.64
CA ILE A 827 -3.25 4.38 37.91
C ILE A 827 -2.51 4.63 39.22
#